data_AF-A0A0R3CJ99-F1
#
_entry.id   AF-A0A0R3CJ99-F1
#
_cell.length_a   1.000
_cell.length_b   1.000
_cell.length_c   1.000
_cell.angle_alpha   90.00
_cell.angle_beta   90.00
_cell.angle_gamma   90.00
#
_symmetry.space_group_name_H-M   'P 1'
#
loop_
_entity.id
_entity.type
_entity.pdbx_description
1 polymer ?
#
loop_
_entity_poly.entity_id
_entity_poly.type
_entity_poly.pdbx_seq_one_letter_code
_entity_poly.pdbx_strand_id
1 'polypeptide(L)'
;MPLRQEQRVERHLAAIFAADVAGYSRLVGLDELGTLKSLASAREIMDALIEEHGGRIANTAGDSVLAEFPSAVDAVQCGVAVQGRLLEMGREIARDRRVQFRIGIHVGDVVARGRDLLGDGVNVGARLQEVAEPGGVCISGAVYEQVHKALPFSFKNLGLKKLKNIDRAVQAYAVSSESLGSTRAGVADPTAHDGASQRARSIALAAIAVALLVLASAGGAVWWMGPQQRGGVQNAGDSTPVRSDKPSVAVLPFSNLSDDKAQEYFSDGITDDVINELSKVAGLFVVARNSTFTFKNTAVDVRKAAADLGVRYVVEGSVRRAADRIRINVRLVDAASGGQLWADRYEGAMGDVFGLQDEIAGKITRTLAVQLTSKEQGQIAAKRTENPAAYDEFLKGWNRYLQQNPKAAREAIGHFERAIEIEPNYSRAFAALAATYWQIARRQWQEERFGLRSVHDARLKAEEYITKAQQSPISLNHQVASAILSQQGMHEKAIKEGERAISMDPNDANAYVALAGALSLAGQPAKALEFVLHGMRLNPFSPPSYFYELGLAQFGLEQFQSAAASLERAIALNSDDRWSYRVLLAAYGHLGRKADAERIFSLAEKNRQGLDPLSIRGTAFWYPFKDSADWERMATGLRLANVPD
;
A
#
# COMPACT_ATOMS: atom_id res chain seq x y z
N MET A 1 -43.10 -11.51 6.89
CA MET A 1 -42.62 -10.73 5.73
C MET A 1 -42.16 -9.35 6.22
N PRO A 2 -41.12 -8.72 5.64
CA PRO A 2 -40.36 -9.13 4.46
C PRO A 2 -38.96 -9.69 4.79
N LEU A 3 -38.45 -10.52 3.87
CA LEU A 3 -37.11 -11.09 3.84
C LEU A 3 -36.09 -9.99 3.52
N ARG A 4 -34.99 -9.88 4.28
CA ARG A 4 -33.85 -9.02 3.89
C ARG A 4 -33.21 -9.63 2.66
N GLN A 5 -33.26 -8.91 1.54
CA GLN A 5 -32.59 -9.25 0.29
C GLN A 5 -31.09 -9.42 0.55
N GLU A 6 -30.56 -10.61 0.28
CA GLU A 6 -29.13 -10.82 0.08
C GLU A 6 -28.67 -9.82 -0.99
N GLN A 7 -27.66 -8.99 -0.70
CA GLN A 7 -27.02 -8.16 -1.72
C GLN A 7 -26.34 -9.10 -2.71
N ARG A 8 -27.06 -9.39 -3.79
CA ARG A 8 -26.62 -10.23 -4.89
C ARG A 8 -25.36 -9.61 -5.50
N VAL A 9 -24.27 -10.37 -5.49
CA VAL A 9 -23.06 -9.99 -6.21
C VAL A 9 -23.37 -10.15 -7.70
N GLU A 10 -23.62 -9.05 -8.39
CA GLU A 10 -23.98 -9.08 -9.81
C GLU A 10 -22.70 -8.96 -10.66
N ARG A 11 -22.39 -10.07 -11.34
CA ARG A 11 -21.40 -10.11 -12.41
C ARG A 11 -22.08 -9.77 -13.72
N HIS A 12 -21.56 -8.78 -14.42
CA HIS A 12 -22.03 -8.41 -15.74
C HIS A 12 -20.89 -7.82 -16.57
N LEU A 13 -21.07 -7.81 -17.89
CA LEU A 13 -20.14 -7.16 -18.81
C LEU A 13 -20.46 -5.67 -18.85
N ALA A 14 -19.45 -4.82 -18.66
CA ALA A 14 -19.60 -3.38 -18.74
C ALA A 14 -18.42 -2.73 -19.46
N ALA A 15 -18.65 -1.53 -20.01
CA ALA A 15 -17.58 -0.64 -20.44
C ALA A 15 -17.08 0.15 -19.24
N ILE A 16 -15.76 0.23 -19.11
CA ILE A 16 -15.08 0.76 -17.92
C ILE A 16 -14.30 1.96 -18.37
N PHE A 17 -14.60 3.09 -17.74
CA PHE A 17 -13.99 4.38 -17.98
C PHE A 17 -13.08 4.71 -16.80
N ALA A 18 -11.79 4.90 -17.05
CA ALA A 18 -10.84 5.33 -16.05
C ALA A 18 -10.13 6.61 -16.49
N ALA A 19 -10.07 7.61 -15.62
CA ALA A 19 -9.35 8.86 -15.89
C ALA A 19 -8.39 9.23 -14.75
N ASP A 20 -7.27 9.84 -15.10
CA ASP A 20 -6.23 10.25 -14.17
C ASP A 20 -5.54 11.54 -14.64
N VAL A 21 -5.06 12.37 -13.71
CA VAL A 21 -4.46 13.67 -14.04
C VAL A 21 -3.00 13.49 -14.44
N ALA A 22 -2.65 13.95 -15.65
CA ALA A 22 -1.28 13.94 -16.12
C ALA A 22 -0.42 14.98 -15.37
N GLY A 23 0.57 14.50 -14.62
CA GLY A 23 1.54 15.34 -13.94
C GLY A 23 0.94 16.16 -12.79
N TYR A 24 -0.06 15.61 -12.09
CA TYR A 24 -0.72 16.25 -10.95
C TYR A 24 0.27 16.84 -9.92
N SER A 25 1.26 16.08 -9.48
CA SER A 25 2.28 16.54 -8.52
C SER A 25 3.09 17.74 -9.04
N ARG A 26 3.32 17.83 -10.36
CA ARG A 26 4.01 18.97 -10.99
C ARG A 26 3.11 20.21 -11.00
N LEU A 27 1.83 20.05 -11.31
CA LEU A 27 0.85 21.16 -11.33
C LEU A 27 0.66 21.74 -9.93
N VAL A 28 0.46 20.89 -8.92
CA VAL A 28 0.37 21.31 -7.51
C VAL A 28 1.65 22.01 -7.05
N GLY A 29 2.83 21.53 -7.49
CA GLY A 29 4.11 22.17 -7.17
C GLY A 29 4.29 23.57 -7.78
N LEU A 30 3.61 23.87 -8.89
CA LEU A 30 3.66 25.17 -9.58
C LEU A 30 2.61 26.15 -9.03
N ASP A 31 1.39 25.68 -8.77
CA ASP A 31 0.28 26.49 -8.24
C ASP A 31 -0.75 25.57 -7.56
N GLU A 32 -0.59 25.35 -6.26
CA GLU A 32 -1.43 24.42 -5.49
C GLU A 32 -2.90 24.84 -5.48
N LEU A 33 -3.19 26.11 -5.14
CA LEU A 33 -4.57 26.61 -5.05
C LEU A 33 -5.24 26.67 -6.43
N GLY A 34 -4.52 27.13 -7.47
CA GLY A 34 -5.03 27.16 -8.84
C GLY A 34 -5.26 25.78 -9.42
N THR A 35 -4.38 24.81 -9.11
CA THR A 35 -4.51 23.41 -9.55
C THR A 35 -5.68 22.72 -8.86
N LEU A 36 -5.86 22.88 -7.55
CA LEU A 36 -6.99 22.30 -6.82
C LEU A 36 -8.32 22.87 -7.30
N LYS A 37 -8.39 24.17 -7.58
CA LYS A 37 -9.58 24.81 -8.16
C LYS A 37 -9.87 24.30 -9.58
N SER A 38 -8.85 24.22 -10.43
CA SER A 38 -8.98 23.71 -11.81
C SER A 38 -9.35 22.23 -11.83
N LEU A 39 -8.83 21.44 -10.89
CA LEU A 39 -9.19 20.03 -10.72
C LEU A 39 -10.64 19.88 -10.27
N ALA A 40 -11.12 20.68 -9.31
CA ALA A 40 -12.51 20.65 -8.87
C ALA A 40 -13.47 20.96 -10.03
N SER A 41 -13.20 22.02 -10.81
CA SER A 41 -14.03 22.34 -11.99
C SER A 41 -13.94 21.27 -13.08
N ALA A 42 -12.76 20.67 -13.30
CA ALA A 42 -12.62 19.55 -14.23
C ALA A 42 -13.43 18.32 -13.79
N ARG A 43 -13.47 18.05 -12.47
CA ARG A 43 -14.25 16.96 -11.87
C ARG A 43 -15.74 17.21 -12.02
N GLU A 44 -16.24 18.42 -11.77
CA GLU A 44 -17.64 18.77 -11.99
C GLU A 44 -18.08 18.54 -13.44
N ILE A 45 -17.26 18.95 -14.42
CA ILE A 45 -17.52 18.71 -15.85
C ILE A 45 -17.55 17.22 -16.16
N MET A 46 -16.56 16.47 -15.65
CA MET A 46 -16.43 15.05 -15.95
C MET A 46 -17.55 14.23 -15.32
N ASP A 47 -17.88 14.50 -14.06
CA ASP A 47 -18.92 13.78 -13.33
C ASP A 47 -20.29 14.01 -14.00
N ALA A 48 -20.58 15.25 -14.42
CA ALA A 48 -21.81 15.58 -15.17
C ALA A 48 -21.89 14.88 -16.53
N LEU A 49 -20.79 14.84 -17.30
CA LEU A 49 -20.76 14.17 -18.61
C LEU A 49 -20.88 12.65 -18.50
N ILE A 50 -20.31 12.06 -17.45
CA ILE A 50 -20.45 10.63 -17.18
C ILE A 50 -21.91 10.28 -16.92
N GLU A 51 -22.60 11.06 -16.08
CA GLU A 51 -24.02 10.85 -15.81
C GLU A 51 -24.89 11.10 -17.06
N GLU A 52 -24.61 12.15 -17.84
CA GLU A 52 -25.34 12.48 -19.09
C GLU A 52 -25.27 11.34 -20.12
N HIS A 53 -24.13 10.65 -20.21
CA HIS A 53 -23.93 9.51 -21.11
C HIS A 53 -24.33 8.17 -20.47
N GLY A 54 -25.10 8.17 -19.37
CA GLY A 54 -25.62 6.97 -18.73
C GLY A 54 -24.57 6.13 -17.98
N GLY A 55 -23.43 6.73 -17.64
CA GLY A 55 -22.40 6.11 -16.84
C GLY A 55 -22.68 6.22 -15.34
N ARG A 56 -22.20 5.24 -14.58
CA ARG A 56 -22.26 5.22 -13.12
C ARG A 56 -20.86 5.35 -12.55
N ILE A 57 -20.62 6.45 -11.83
CA ILE A 57 -19.36 6.69 -11.14
C ILE A 57 -19.23 5.71 -9.96
N ALA A 58 -18.07 5.05 -9.90
CA ALA A 58 -17.68 4.19 -8.80
C ALA A 58 -17.02 4.98 -7.68
N ASN A 59 -16.65 4.33 -6.58
CA ASN A 59 -15.91 5.00 -5.53
C ASN A 59 -14.56 5.50 -6.08
N THR A 60 -14.35 6.82 -6.03
CA THR A 60 -13.16 7.49 -6.58
C THR A 60 -12.14 7.76 -5.48
N ALA A 61 -10.85 7.70 -5.82
CA ALA A 61 -9.75 7.99 -4.90
C ALA A 61 -8.89 9.13 -5.47
N GLY A 62 -8.78 10.23 -4.71
CA GLY A 62 -7.90 11.35 -5.06
C GLY A 62 -8.28 12.02 -6.38
N ASP A 63 -7.31 12.14 -7.28
CA ASP A 63 -7.37 12.77 -8.61
C ASP A 63 -7.81 11.83 -9.73
N SER A 64 -8.13 10.57 -9.41
CA SER A 64 -8.59 9.57 -10.37
C SER A 64 -10.12 9.41 -10.40
N VAL A 65 -10.64 9.03 -11.57
CA VAL A 65 -12.07 8.76 -11.83
C VAL A 65 -12.20 7.33 -12.33
N LEU A 66 -13.20 6.61 -11.83
CA LEU A 66 -13.59 5.30 -12.33
C LEU A 66 -15.10 5.26 -12.48
N ALA A 67 -15.59 4.85 -13.64
CA ALA A 67 -17.01 4.70 -13.94
C ALA A 67 -17.28 3.47 -14.80
N GLU A 68 -18.48 2.91 -14.68
CA GLU A 68 -19.00 1.89 -15.60
C GLU A 68 -20.06 2.49 -16.52
N PHE A 69 -20.13 1.97 -17.73
CA PHE A 69 -21.14 2.28 -18.72
C PHE A 69 -21.74 0.97 -19.23
N PRO A 70 -23.06 0.93 -19.49
CA PRO A 70 -23.68 -0.22 -20.13
C PRO A 70 -23.25 -0.38 -21.61
N SER A 71 -22.65 0.66 -22.21
CA SER A 71 -22.32 0.74 -23.63
C SER A 71 -20.88 1.23 -23.84
N ALA A 72 -20.12 0.50 -24.67
CA ALA A 72 -18.79 0.93 -25.10
C ALA A 72 -18.83 2.18 -25.98
N VAL A 73 -19.93 2.37 -26.72
CA VAL A 73 -20.16 3.54 -27.58
C VAL A 73 -20.30 4.79 -26.71
N ASP A 74 -21.13 4.72 -25.67
CA ASP A 74 -21.43 5.84 -24.77
C ASP A 74 -20.19 6.22 -23.94
N ALA A 75 -19.44 5.22 -23.48
CA ALA A 75 -18.17 5.44 -22.78
C ALA A 75 -17.15 6.20 -23.65
N VAL A 76 -17.03 5.85 -24.93
CA VAL A 76 -16.09 6.52 -25.86
C VAL A 76 -16.57 7.92 -26.23
N GLN A 77 -17.88 8.11 -26.47
CA GLN A 77 -18.46 9.44 -26.69
C GLN A 77 -18.24 10.35 -25.47
N CYS A 78 -18.49 9.83 -24.26
CA CYS A 78 -18.21 10.53 -23.01
C CYS A 78 -16.73 10.92 -22.91
N GLY A 79 -15.79 10.01 -23.19
CA GLY A 79 -14.36 10.30 -23.14
C GLY A 79 -13.94 11.41 -24.10
N VAL A 80 -14.49 11.40 -25.32
CA VAL A 80 -14.23 12.45 -26.31
C VAL A 80 -14.84 13.78 -25.87
N ALA A 81 -16.08 13.78 -25.38
CA ALA A 81 -16.76 14.98 -24.88
C ALA A 81 -16.04 15.60 -23.68
N VAL A 82 -15.57 14.77 -22.73
CA VAL A 82 -14.78 15.19 -21.57
C VAL A 82 -13.50 15.89 -22.03
N GLN A 83 -12.72 15.29 -22.94
CA GLN A 83 -11.49 15.94 -23.41
C GLN A 83 -11.77 17.24 -24.16
N GLY A 84 -12.84 17.30 -24.97
CA GLY A 84 -13.25 18.52 -25.66
C GLY A 84 -13.60 19.65 -24.70
N ARG A 85 -14.41 19.38 -23.67
CA ARG A 85 -14.83 20.38 -22.67
C ARG A 85 -13.67 20.82 -21.76
N LEU A 86 -12.78 19.91 -21.38
CA LEU A 86 -11.58 20.26 -20.62
C LEU A 86 -10.60 21.09 -21.45
N LEU A 87 -10.49 20.83 -22.76
CA LEU A 87 -9.68 21.64 -23.66
C LEU A 87 -10.21 23.07 -23.77
N GLU A 88 -11.54 23.25 -23.81
CA GLU A 88 -12.20 24.56 -23.80
C GLU A 88 -11.96 25.31 -22.48
N MET A 89 -12.19 24.66 -21.34
CA MET A 89 -11.93 25.21 -20.00
C MET A 89 -10.47 25.67 -19.86
N GLY A 90 -9.53 24.90 -20.41
CA GLY A 90 -8.11 25.19 -20.34
C GLY A 90 -7.61 26.29 -21.29
N ARG A 91 -8.42 26.87 -22.19
CA ARG A 91 -7.94 27.76 -23.26
C ARG A 91 -7.21 29.00 -22.76
N GLU A 92 -7.69 29.58 -21.66
CA GLU A 92 -7.14 30.81 -21.07
C GLU A 92 -6.01 30.53 -20.06
N ILE A 93 -5.77 29.26 -19.73
CA ILE A 93 -4.70 28.83 -18.83
C ILE A 93 -3.42 28.56 -19.64
N ALA A 94 -2.26 28.96 -19.11
CA ALA A 94 -0.96 28.66 -19.72
C ALA A 94 -0.74 27.14 -19.87
N ARG A 95 -0.20 26.67 -21.00
CA ARG A 95 -0.12 25.24 -21.33
C ARG A 95 0.56 24.38 -20.26
N ASP A 96 1.58 24.92 -19.60
CA ASP A 96 2.34 24.28 -18.54
C ASP A 96 1.56 24.15 -17.21
N ARG A 97 0.46 24.90 -17.05
CA ARG A 97 -0.42 24.93 -15.87
C ARG A 97 -1.79 24.29 -16.10
N ARG A 98 -2.08 23.77 -17.31
CA ARG A 98 -3.36 23.13 -17.61
C ARG A 98 -3.46 21.77 -16.93
N VAL A 99 -4.58 21.52 -16.25
CA VAL A 99 -4.97 20.18 -15.81
C VAL A 99 -5.42 19.39 -17.02
N GLN A 100 -4.70 18.30 -17.33
CA GLN A 100 -5.03 17.41 -18.44
C GLN A 100 -5.28 16.01 -17.91
N PHE A 101 -6.39 15.40 -18.29
CA PHE A 101 -6.68 14.02 -17.94
C PHE A 101 -6.18 13.07 -19.04
N ARG A 102 -5.79 11.87 -18.62
CA ARG A 102 -5.59 10.70 -19.48
C ARG A 102 -6.78 9.77 -19.25
N ILE A 103 -7.40 9.30 -20.33
CA ILE A 103 -8.60 8.46 -20.25
C ILE A 103 -8.33 7.10 -20.89
N GLY A 104 -8.68 6.04 -20.19
CA GLY A 104 -8.61 4.65 -20.62
C GLY A 104 -9.99 4.00 -20.63
N ILE A 105 -10.35 3.33 -21.73
CA ILE A 105 -11.65 2.66 -21.88
C ILE A 105 -11.48 1.19 -22.27
N HIS A 106 -12.09 0.29 -21.49
CA HIS A 106 -12.06 -1.15 -21.72
C HIS A 106 -13.44 -1.78 -21.53
N VAL A 107 -13.70 -2.93 -22.15
CA VAL A 107 -14.90 -3.74 -21.91
C VAL A 107 -14.45 -5.07 -21.32
N GLY A 108 -15.03 -5.43 -20.18
CA GLY A 108 -14.71 -6.67 -19.50
C GLY A 108 -15.71 -6.99 -18.40
N ASP A 109 -15.54 -8.16 -17.79
CA ASP A 109 -16.39 -8.60 -16.68
C ASP A 109 -16.15 -7.73 -15.45
N VAL A 110 -17.25 -7.24 -14.89
CA VAL A 110 -17.30 -6.41 -13.70
C VAL A 110 -18.17 -7.07 -12.64
N VAL A 111 -17.70 -7.00 -11.40
CA VAL A 111 -18.44 -7.37 -10.21
C VAL A 111 -18.86 -6.06 -9.53
N ALA A 112 -20.14 -5.73 -9.59
CA ALA A 112 -20.67 -4.57 -8.87
C ALA A 112 -20.94 -4.95 -7.40
N ARG A 113 -20.34 -4.22 -6.46
CA ARG A 113 -20.58 -4.37 -5.02
C ARG A 113 -20.96 -3.02 -4.42
N GLY A 114 -22.25 -2.71 -4.40
CA GLY A 114 -22.73 -1.39 -3.97
C GLY A 114 -22.25 -0.30 -4.95
N ARG A 115 -21.44 0.66 -4.48
CA ARG A 115 -20.85 1.70 -5.34
C ARG A 115 -19.50 1.29 -5.97
N ASP A 116 -18.91 0.17 -5.56
CA ASP A 116 -17.59 -0.24 -6.04
C ASP A 116 -17.67 -1.11 -7.30
N LEU A 117 -16.65 -0.98 -8.16
CA LEU A 117 -16.42 -1.82 -9.34
C LEU A 117 -15.16 -2.64 -9.12
N LEU A 118 -15.27 -3.96 -9.23
CA LEU A 118 -14.16 -4.89 -9.02
C LEU A 118 -14.08 -5.88 -10.19
N GLY A 119 -12.88 -6.31 -10.55
CA GLY A 119 -12.69 -7.34 -11.59
C GLY A 119 -11.49 -7.07 -12.49
N ASP A 120 -11.10 -8.07 -13.27
CA ASP A 120 -9.95 -7.98 -14.18
C ASP A 120 -10.18 -6.92 -15.27
N GLY A 121 -11.42 -6.78 -15.75
CA GLY A 121 -11.78 -5.70 -16.67
C GLY A 121 -11.51 -4.31 -16.08
N VAL A 122 -11.78 -4.14 -14.77
CA VAL A 122 -11.57 -2.86 -14.08
C VAL A 122 -10.09 -2.52 -14.00
N ASN A 123 -9.26 -3.51 -13.70
CA ASN A 123 -7.81 -3.34 -13.65
C ASN A 123 -7.21 -3.00 -15.02
N VAL A 124 -7.70 -3.63 -16.10
CA VAL A 124 -7.26 -3.31 -17.46
C VAL A 124 -7.66 -1.88 -17.83
N GLY A 125 -8.91 -1.47 -17.58
CA GLY A 125 -9.37 -0.10 -17.84
C GLY A 125 -8.55 0.95 -17.08
N ALA A 126 -8.33 0.74 -15.78
CA ALA A 126 -7.56 1.63 -14.91
C ALA A 126 -6.07 1.76 -15.32
N ARG A 127 -5.48 0.75 -15.97
CA ARG A 127 -4.10 0.79 -16.46
C ARG A 127 -4.00 1.25 -17.91
N LEU A 128 -5.06 1.14 -18.68
CA LEU A 128 -5.07 1.56 -20.07
C LEU A 128 -4.96 3.09 -20.21
N GLN A 129 -5.44 3.85 -19.23
CA GLN A 129 -5.27 5.31 -19.19
C GLN A 129 -3.79 5.73 -19.21
N GLU A 130 -2.89 4.93 -18.63
CA GLU A 130 -1.45 5.24 -18.58
C GLU A 130 -0.81 5.23 -19.98
N VAL A 131 -1.45 4.56 -20.95
CA VAL A 131 -1.04 4.52 -22.35
C VAL A 131 -1.49 5.78 -23.11
N ALA A 132 -2.52 6.48 -22.62
CA ALA A 132 -3.00 7.70 -23.26
C ALA A 132 -2.00 8.85 -23.07
N GLU A 133 -1.82 9.65 -24.11
CA GLU A 133 -1.13 10.94 -23.99
C GLU A 133 -1.97 11.91 -23.14
N PRO A 134 -1.36 12.93 -22.48
CA PRO A 134 -2.10 13.95 -21.74
C PRO A 134 -3.16 14.64 -22.61
N GLY A 135 -4.43 14.60 -22.19
CA GLY A 135 -5.56 15.08 -22.98
C GLY A 135 -6.10 14.08 -24.01
N GLY A 136 -5.60 12.84 -24.01
CA GLY A 136 -5.99 11.78 -24.94
C GLY A 136 -6.99 10.77 -24.36
N VAL A 137 -7.56 9.99 -25.27
CA VAL A 137 -8.41 8.82 -24.96
C VAL A 137 -7.78 7.57 -25.58
N CYS A 138 -7.50 6.58 -24.76
CA CYS A 138 -6.99 5.27 -25.18
C CYS A 138 -8.06 4.20 -24.97
N ILE A 139 -8.29 3.37 -25.98
CA ILE A 139 -9.28 2.30 -25.96
C ILE A 139 -8.63 0.94 -26.23
N SER A 140 -9.16 -0.11 -25.61
CA SER A 140 -8.71 -1.48 -25.85
C SER A 140 -9.21 -2.01 -27.19
N GLY A 141 -8.61 -3.08 -27.70
CA GLY A 141 -9.09 -3.76 -28.91
C GLY A 141 -10.55 -4.23 -28.79
N ALA A 142 -10.95 -4.71 -27.61
CA ALA A 142 -12.34 -5.11 -27.37
C ALA A 142 -13.34 -3.95 -27.52
N VAL A 143 -12.93 -2.73 -27.16
CA VAL A 143 -13.74 -1.51 -27.36
C VAL A 143 -13.70 -1.10 -28.82
N TYR A 144 -12.51 -1.10 -29.45
CA TYR A 144 -12.33 -0.74 -30.85
C TYR A 144 -13.27 -1.52 -31.77
N GLU A 145 -13.34 -2.85 -31.63
CA GLU A 145 -14.22 -3.72 -32.42
C GLU A 145 -15.70 -3.32 -32.33
N GLN A 146 -16.14 -2.73 -31.21
CA GLN A 146 -17.53 -2.30 -31.01
C GLN A 146 -17.80 -0.88 -31.55
N VAL A 147 -16.80 0.02 -31.49
CA VAL A 147 -17.03 1.45 -31.74
C VAL A 147 -16.53 1.95 -33.10
N HIS A 148 -15.60 1.26 -33.75
CA HIS A 148 -14.90 1.80 -34.92
C HIS A 148 -15.77 2.00 -36.17
N LYS A 149 -16.94 1.36 -36.23
CA LYS A 149 -17.96 1.58 -37.28
C LYS A 149 -19.16 2.39 -36.78
N ALA A 150 -19.33 2.49 -35.47
CA ALA A 150 -20.50 3.10 -34.84
C ALA A 150 -20.28 4.59 -34.54
N LEU A 151 -19.02 5.01 -34.38
CA LEU A 151 -18.66 6.38 -34.04
C LEU A 151 -17.93 7.07 -35.20
N PRO A 152 -18.17 8.37 -35.43
CA PRO A 152 -17.51 9.16 -36.47
C PRO A 152 -16.09 9.60 -36.05
N PHE A 153 -15.40 8.81 -35.23
CA PHE A 153 -14.07 9.12 -34.71
C PHE A 153 -12.99 8.31 -35.43
N SER A 154 -11.82 8.91 -35.61
CA SER A 154 -10.65 8.21 -36.14
C SER A 154 -9.83 7.60 -35.02
N PHE A 155 -9.33 6.38 -35.22
CA PHE A 155 -8.55 5.64 -34.22
C PHE A 155 -7.17 5.27 -34.76
N LYS A 156 -6.12 5.60 -34.02
CA LYS A 156 -4.73 5.25 -34.32
C LYS A 156 -4.35 3.98 -33.56
N ASN A 157 -3.92 2.95 -34.28
CA ASN A 157 -3.42 1.72 -33.69
C ASN A 157 -2.09 1.96 -32.95
N LEU A 158 -2.01 1.59 -31.67
CA LEU A 158 -0.81 1.72 -30.82
C LEU A 158 -0.07 0.39 -30.61
N GLY A 159 -0.60 -0.70 -31.16
CA GLY A 159 -0.09 -2.07 -31.02
C GLY A 159 -0.47 -2.74 -29.70
N LEU A 160 0.13 -3.91 -29.47
CA LEU A 160 0.03 -4.63 -28.20
C LEU A 160 0.81 -3.89 -27.10
N LYS A 161 0.14 -3.60 -25.99
CA LYS A 161 0.72 -2.96 -24.81
C LYS A 161 0.72 -3.93 -23.65
N LYS A 162 1.91 -4.16 -23.07
CA LYS A 162 2.04 -4.88 -21.80
C LYS A 162 1.75 -3.90 -20.66
N LEU A 163 0.60 -4.07 -20.01
CA LEU A 163 0.21 -3.24 -18.86
C LEU A 163 0.78 -3.86 -17.57
N LYS A 164 1.14 -3.01 -16.61
CA LYS A 164 1.67 -3.45 -15.32
C LYS A 164 0.64 -4.36 -14.62
N ASN A 165 1.08 -5.53 -14.16
CA ASN A 165 0.26 -6.53 -13.47
C ASN A 165 -0.93 -7.09 -14.28
N ILE A 166 -0.87 -7.02 -15.62
CA ILE A 166 -1.79 -7.69 -16.53
C ILE A 166 -0.99 -8.69 -17.37
N ASP A 167 -1.31 -9.98 -17.24
CA ASP A 167 -0.52 -11.07 -17.85
C ASP A 167 -0.57 -11.05 -19.38
N ARG A 168 -1.71 -10.67 -19.95
CA ARG A 168 -1.92 -10.60 -21.41
C ARG A 168 -1.70 -9.19 -21.91
N ALA A 169 -0.89 -9.06 -22.97
CA ALA A 169 -0.76 -7.78 -23.66
C ALA A 169 -2.11 -7.38 -24.27
N VAL A 170 -2.47 -6.11 -24.11
CA VAL A 170 -3.74 -5.55 -24.57
C VAL A 170 -3.49 -4.76 -25.85
N GLN A 171 -4.20 -5.09 -26.92
CA GLN A 171 -4.20 -4.28 -28.14
C GLN A 171 -4.81 -2.91 -27.80
N ALA A 172 -4.12 -1.82 -28.12
CA ALA A 172 -4.55 -0.46 -27.77
C ALA A 172 -4.70 0.44 -29.00
N TYR A 173 -5.63 1.38 -28.93
CA TYR A 173 -5.88 2.40 -29.94
C TYR A 173 -6.06 3.76 -29.28
N ALA A 174 -5.49 4.82 -29.85
CA ALA A 174 -5.76 6.19 -29.44
C ALA A 174 -6.88 6.79 -30.31
N VAL A 175 -7.78 7.55 -29.71
CA VAL A 175 -8.68 8.43 -30.47
C VAL A 175 -7.87 9.60 -31.04
N SER A 176 -8.04 9.90 -32.32
CA SER A 176 -7.29 10.97 -33.02
C SER A 176 -7.60 12.34 -32.43
N SER A 177 -6.59 13.22 -32.38
CA SER A 177 -6.70 14.60 -31.88
C SER A 177 -7.72 15.44 -32.66
N GLU A 178 -7.93 15.16 -33.95
CA GLU A 178 -8.96 15.81 -34.78
C GLU A 178 -10.38 15.50 -34.28
N SER A 179 -10.60 14.31 -33.73
CA SER A 179 -11.89 13.89 -33.16
C SER A 179 -12.12 14.47 -31.75
N LEU A 180 -11.07 14.85 -31.03
CA LEU A 180 -11.15 15.44 -29.67
C LEU A 180 -11.49 16.94 -29.68
N GLY A 181 -11.34 17.63 -30.82
CA GLY A 181 -11.68 19.04 -31.00
C GLY A 181 -13.02 19.31 -31.69
N SER A 182 -13.72 18.26 -32.13
CA SER A 182 -14.96 18.34 -32.92
C SER A 182 -16.23 18.26 -32.05
N THR A 183 -16.40 19.16 -31.09
CA THR A 183 -17.69 19.36 -30.38
C THR A 183 -18.58 20.41 -31.07
N ARG A 184 -18.64 20.37 -32.40
CA ARG A 184 -19.66 21.08 -33.21
C ARG A 184 -20.26 20.18 -34.28
N ALA A 185 -21.18 19.32 -33.86
CA ALA A 185 -22.29 18.76 -34.64
C ALA A 185 -23.12 17.94 -33.63
N GLY A 186 -24.26 18.43 -33.14
CA GLY A 186 -25.48 18.54 -33.91
C GLY A 186 -26.39 17.39 -33.48
N VAL A 187 -27.33 17.68 -32.58
CA VAL A 187 -28.44 16.79 -32.21
C VAL A 187 -29.16 16.41 -33.50
N ALA A 188 -29.08 15.15 -33.90
CA ALA A 188 -29.89 14.59 -34.97
C ALA A 188 -31.07 13.84 -34.35
N ASP A 189 -32.24 14.39 -34.59
CA ASP A 189 -33.59 13.96 -34.22
C ASP A 189 -33.93 12.57 -34.81
N PRO A 190 -34.39 11.58 -34.02
CA PRO A 190 -34.74 10.26 -34.51
C PRO A 190 -36.20 10.21 -34.97
N THR A 191 -36.50 10.81 -36.13
CA THR A 191 -37.77 10.58 -36.83
C THR A 191 -37.63 10.59 -38.36
N ALA A 192 -37.47 9.41 -38.98
CA ALA A 192 -38.00 9.09 -40.32
C ALA A 192 -37.70 7.63 -40.73
N HIS A 193 -38.75 6.89 -41.03
CA HIS A 193 -38.74 5.60 -41.74
C HIS A 193 -38.33 5.77 -43.22
N ASP A 194 -37.58 4.80 -43.79
CA ASP A 194 -38.08 3.87 -44.84
C ASP A 194 -36.95 3.17 -45.66
N GLY A 195 -37.16 1.87 -45.94
CA GLY A 195 -37.03 1.30 -47.29
C GLY A 195 -35.71 0.71 -47.83
N ALA A 196 -35.69 -0.63 -47.96
CA ALA A 196 -35.02 -1.44 -49.01
C ALA A 196 -33.47 -1.59 -48.97
N SER A 197 -32.81 -2.72 -49.29
CA SER A 197 -33.20 -3.93 -50.02
C SER A 197 -32.31 -5.15 -49.66
N GLN A 198 -32.95 -6.30 -49.57
CA GLN A 198 -32.35 -7.64 -49.52
C GLN A 198 -31.76 -7.98 -50.91
N ARG A 199 -30.46 -7.73 -51.16
CA ARG A 199 -29.77 -8.32 -52.34
C ARG A 199 -28.24 -8.42 -52.25
N ALA A 200 -27.61 -7.90 -51.20
CA ALA A 200 -26.14 -7.91 -51.07
C ALA A 200 -25.54 -9.13 -50.33
N ARG A 201 -26.38 -10.03 -49.78
CA ARG A 201 -25.92 -11.14 -48.91
C ARG A 201 -25.47 -12.43 -49.62
N SER A 202 -25.59 -12.53 -50.96
CA SER A 202 -25.32 -13.79 -51.67
C SER A 202 -23.98 -13.88 -52.43
N ILE A 203 -23.17 -12.82 -52.47
CA ILE A 203 -21.91 -12.82 -53.26
C ILE A 203 -20.64 -12.96 -52.37
N ALA A 204 -20.73 -12.71 -51.05
CA ALA A 204 -19.57 -12.72 -50.16
C ALA A 204 -19.08 -14.12 -49.72
N LEU A 205 -19.85 -15.18 -49.94
CA LEU A 205 -19.54 -16.53 -49.44
C LEU A 205 -18.58 -17.35 -50.34
N ALA A 206 -18.30 -16.92 -51.56
CA ALA A 206 -17.41 -17.65 -52.48
C ALA A 206 -15.92 -17.25 -52.38
N ALA A 207 -15.60 -16.08 -51.81
CA ALA A 207 -14.22 -15.57 -51.76
C ALA A 207 -13.40 -16.10 -50.55
N ILE A 208 -14.06 -16.61 -49.52
CA ILE A 208 -13.41 -17.03 -48.25
C ILE A 208 -12.74 -18.41 -48.37
N ALA A 209 -13.20 -19.26 -49.28
CA ALA A 209 -12.66 -20.62 -49.44
C ALA A 209 -11.30 -20.68 -50.16
N VAL A 210 -10.96 -19.67 -50.97
CA VAL A 210 -9.70 -19.64 -51.75
C VAL A 210 -8.54 -19.07 -50.93
N ALA A 211 -8.81 -18.16 -49.98
CA ALA A 211 -7.77 -17.55 -49.13
C ALA A 211 -7.20 -18.51 -48.06
N LEU A 212 -8.00 -19.50 -47.62
CA LEU A 212 -7.60 -20.45 -46.58
C LEU A 212 -6.65 -21.55 -47.07
N LEU A 213 -6.54 -21.77 -48.38
CA LEU A 213 -5.63 -22.77 -48.96
C LEU A 213 -4.21 -22.25 -49.22
N VAL A 214 -4.00 -20.93 -49.24
CA VAL A 214 -2.67 -20.33 -49.48
C VAL A 214 -1.85 -20.20 -48.19
N LEU A 215 -2.49 -20.01 -47.04
CA LEU A 215 -1.82 -19.80 -45.76
C LEU A 215 -1.27 -21.07 -45.08
N ALA A 216 -1.68 -22.25 -45.55
CA ALA A 216 -1.20 -23.53 -45.01
C ALA A 216 0.17 -23.98 -45.54
N SER A 217 0.79 -23.25 -46.48
CA SER A 217 2.06 -23.64 -47.12
C SER A 217 3.30 -22.84 -46.68
N ALA A 218 3.14 -21.75 -45.92
CA ALA A 218 4.26 -20.86 -45.56
C ALA A 218 4.81 -21.05 -44.13
N GLY A 219 4.16 -21.87 -43.28
CA GLY A 219 4.51 -22.03 -41.86
C GLY A 219 5.70 -22.96 -41.56
N GLY A 220 6.30 -23.61 -42.58
CA GLY A 220 7.30 -24.67 -42.39
C GLY A 220 8.77 -24.27 -42.44
N ALA A 221 9.13 -23.03 -42.76
CA ALA A 221 10.48 -22.71 -43.24
C ALA A 221 11.36 -21.81 -42.35
N VAL A 222 10.93 -21.40 -41.15
CA VAL A 222 11.74 -20.47 -40.30
C VAL A 222 12.18 -21.09 -38.97
N TRP A 223 11.93 -22.39 -38.77
CA TRP A 223 12.41 -23.16 -37.61
C TRP A 223 13.84 -23.72 -37.81
N TRP A 224 14.70 -23.01 -38.55
CA TRP A 224 16.09 -23.40 -38.73
C TRP A 224 16.99 -22.17 -38.86
N MET A 225 17.41 -21.63 -37.71
CA MET A 225 18.68 -20.95 -37.43
C MET A 225 18.53 -20.05 -36.20
N GLY A 226 19.05 -20.50 -35.07
CA GLY A 226 19.68 -19.62 -34.09
C GLY A 226 21.12 -20.12 -33.84
N PRO A 227 21.91 -19.52 -32.95
CA PRO A 227 21.89 -18.16 -32.40
C PRO A 227 23.28 -17.48 -32.52
N GLN A 228 23.43 -16.19 -32.17
CA GLN A 228 24.72 -15.69 -31.69
C GLN A 228 24.62 -14.45 -30.77
N GLN A 229 25.48 -14.48 -29.76
CA GLN A 229 25.57 -13.67 -28.54
C GLN A 229 25.99 -12.21 -28.77
N ARG A 230 25.61 -11.32 -27.84
CA ARG A 230 26.45 -10.22 -27.29
C ARG A 230 26.06 -9.95 -25.83
N GLY A 231 27.05 -9.90 -24.94
CA GLY A 231 26.95 -9.62 -23.49
C GLY A 231 26.51 -8.18 -23.20
N GLY A 232 26.22 -7.75 -21.97
CA GLY A 232 26.53 -8.25 -20.63
C GLY A 232 26.60 -7.01 -19.74
N VAL A 233 25.52 -6.69 -19.03
CA VAL A 233 25.49 -5.76 -17.89
C VAL A 233 24.61 -6.42 -16.84
N GLN A 234 25.24 -6.98 -15.81
CA GLN A 234 24.55 -7.54 -14.67
C GLN A 234 24.09 -6.40 -13.77
N ASN A 235 22.78 -6.13 -13.75
CA ASN A 235 22.16 -5.38 -12.66
C ASN A 235 22.02 -6.34 -11.48
N ALA A 236 22.66 -6.00 -10.36
CA ALA A 236 22.35 -6.56 -9.06
C ALA A 236 20.91 -6.14 -8.69
N GLY A 237 19.95 -7.04 -8.87
CA GLY A 237 18.53 -6.77 -8.66
C GLY A 237 17.63 -8.00 -8.83
N ASP A 238 18.08 -9.01 -9.57
CA ASP A 238 17.42 -10.32 -9.60
C ASP A 238 18.00 -11.22 -8.50
N SER A 239 17.76 -10.85 -7.23
CA SER A 239 17.78 -11.86 -6.19
C SER A 239 16.43 -12.56 -6.21
N THR A 240 16.37 -13.75 -6.79
CA THR A 240 15.34 -14.73 -6.42
C THR A 240 15.21 -14.75 -4.89
N PRO A 241 14.00 -14.66 -4.31
CA PRO A 241 13.86 -14.63 -2.86
C PRO A 241 14.54 -15.88 -2.30
N VAL A 242 15.57 -15.67 -1.47
CA VAL A 242 16.23 -16.76 -0.74
C VAL A 242 15.13 -17.44 0.08
N ARG A 243 14.79 -18.66 -0.33
CA ARG A 243 13.74 -19.46 0.29
C ARG A 243 14.17 -19.71 1.73
N SER A 244 13.36 -19.31 2.71
CA SER A 244 13.63 -19.65 4.11
C SER A 244 13.66 -21.17 4.26
N ASP A 245 14.66 -21.70 4.96
CA ASP A 245 14.70 -23.12 5.34
C ASP A 245 13.59 -23.47 6.34
N LYS A 246 13.03 -22.46 7.02
CA LYS A 246 11.91 -22.59 7.95
C LYS A 246 10.57 -22.55 7.20
N PRO A 247 9.53 -23.23 7.71
CA PRO A 247 8.17 -23.03 7.22
C PRO A 247 7.79 -21.55 7.25
N SER A 248 7.48 -20.98 6.08
CA SER A 248 7.08 -19.59 5.94
C SER A 248 5.56 -19.46 5.86
N VAL A 249 4.99 -18.62 6.73
CA VAL A 249 3.54 -18.46 6.90
C VAL A 249 3.12 -16.99 6.84
N ALA A 250 2.01 -16.73 6.17
CA ALA A 250 1.30 -15.46 6.23
C ALA A 250 -0.13 -15.67 6.73
N VAL A 251 -0.60 -14.81 7.62
CA VAL A 251 -2.01 -14.80 8.06
C VAL A 251 -2.69 -13.62 7.39
N LEU A 252 -3.62 -13.91 6.47
CA LEU A 252 -4.39 -12.88 5.77
C LEU A 252 -5.50 -12.33 6.69
N PRO A 253 -5.92 -11.06 6.51
CA PRO A 253 -7.00 -10.45 7.26
C PRO A 253 -8.26 -11.32 7.28
N PHE A 254 -8.71 -11.70 8.48
CA PHE A 254 -9.93 -12.48 8.60
C PHE A 254 -11.13 -11.62 8.21
N SER A 255 -12.02 -12.21 7.42
CA SER A 255 -13.25 -11.53 6.99
C SER A 255 -14.20 -11.34 8.16
N ASN A 256 -14.72 -10.13 8.36
CA ASN A 256 -15.80 -9.88 9.30
C ASN A 256 -17.14 -10.36 8.71
N LEU A 257 -17.75 -11.36 9.34
CA LEU A 257 -19.06 -11.93 9.00
C LEU A 257 -20.14 -11.56 10.03
N SER A 258 -19.87 -10.56 10.86
CA SER A 258 -20.82 -9.99 11.82
C SER A 258 -21.75 -8.99 11.11
N ASP A 259 -22.96 -8.80 11.64
CA ASP A 259 -23.93 -7.85 11.05
C ASP A 259 -23.50 -6.38 11.21
N ASP A 260 -22.69 -6.10 12.23
CA ASP A 260 -22.17 -4.78 12.53
C ASP A 260 -20.77 -4.56 11.94
N LYS A 261 -20.69 -3.72 10.92
CA LYS A 261 -19.42 -3.31 10.29
C LYS A 261 -18.53 -2.52 11.26
N ALA A 262 -19.07 -1.90 12.31
CA ALA A 262 -18.26 -1.22 13.31
C ALA A 262 -17.35 -2.19 14.08
N GLN A 263 -17.61 -3.50 14.04
CA GLN A 263 -16.79 -4.53 14.66
C GLN A 263 -15.61 -5.01 13.80
N GLU A 264 -15.31 -4.34 12.70
CA GLU A 264 -14.15 -4.67 11.86
C GLU A 264 -12.82 -4.66 12.64
N TYR A 265 -12.69 -3.79 13.65
CA TYR A 265 -11.52 -3.76 14.52
C TYR A 265 -11.33 -5.08 15.29
N PHE A 266 -12.42 -5.80 15.57
CA PHE A 266 -12.39 -7.05 16.31
C PHE A 266 -11.83 -8.19 15.45
N SER A 267 -12.31 -8.34 14.21
CA SER A 267 -11.76 -9.35 13.28
C SER A 267 -10.30 -9.07 12.94
N ASP A 268 -9.95 -7.80 12.76
CA ASP A 268 -8.56 -7.37 12.56
C ASP A 268 -7.70 -7.69 13.77
N GLY A 269 -8.21 -7.41 14.97
CA GLY A 269 -7.55 -7.70 16.24
C GLY A 269 -7.26 -9.18 16.43
N ILE A 270 -8.23 -10.05 16.16
CA ILE A 270 -8.07 -11.51 16.21
C ILE A 270 -7.01 -11.98 15.20
N THR A 271 -7.04 -11.44 13.97
CA THR A 271 -6.02 -11.78 12.95
C THR A 271 -4.62 -11.40 13.43
N ASP A 272 -4.46 -10.16 13.89
CA ASP A 272 -3.20 -9.61 14.37
C ASP A 272 -2.67 -10.41 15.58
N ASP A 273 -3.57 -10.82 16.45
CA ASP A 273 -3.26 -11.65 17.60
C ASP A 273 -2.77 -13.05 17.22
N VAL A 274 -3.31 -13.66 16.15
CA VAL A 274 -2.78 -14.93 15.62
C VAL A 274 -1.39 -14.70 15.02
N ILE A 275 -1.16 -13.60 14.30
CA ILE A 275 0.18 -13.23 13.80
C ILE A 275 1.17 -13.10 14.96
N ASN A 276 0.79 -12.38 16.02
CA ASN A 276 1.63 -12.12 17.19
C ASN A 276 1.94 -13.38 18.03
N GLU A 277 1.08 -14.41 18.01
CA GLU A 277 1.45 -15.68 18.65
C GLU A 277 2.41 -16.52 17.79
N LEU A 278 2.17 -16.55 16.48
CA LEU A 278 3.06 -17.28 15.58
C LEU A 278 4.44 -16.62 15.50
N SER A 279 4.52 -15.30 15.62
CA SER A 279 5.78 -14.55 15.48
C SER A 279 6.82 -14.91 16.54
N LYS A 280 6.36 -15.26 17.75
CA LYS A 280 7.21 -15.73 18.87
C LYS A 280 7.93 -17.06 18.59
N VAL A 281 7.50 -17.82 17.58
CA VAL A 281 8.06 -19.14 17.27
C VAL A 281 9.29 -18.99 16.38
N ALA A 282 10.48 -19.22 16.93
CA ALA A 282 11.74 -19.11 16.22
C ALA A 282 11.85 -20.12 15.05
N GLY A 283 11.12 -21.24 15.13
CA GLY A 283 11.04 -22.25 14.07
C GLY A 283 10.20 -21.86 12.86
N LEU A 284 9.49 -20.72 12.90
CA LEU A 284 8.71 -20.19 11.79
C LEU A 284 9.39 -18.98 11.15
N PHE A 285 9.03 -18.73 9.89
CA PHE A 285 9.18 -17.42 9.25
C PHE A 285 7.77 -16.83 9.08
N VAL A 286 7.45 -15.78 9.83
CA VAL A 286 6.10 -15.21 9.87
C VAL A 286 6.10 -13.83 9.21
N VAL A 287 5.24 -13.65 8.20
CA VAL A 287 5.08 -12.34 7.55
C VAL A 287 4.29 -11.40 8.46
N ALA A 288 4.82 -10.20 8.64
CA ALA A 288 4.26 -9.17 9.49
C ALA A 288 2.91 -8.65 9.01
N ARG A 289 2.09 -8.25 9.98
CA ARG A 289 0.75 -7.66 9.80
C ARG A 289 0.68 -6.61 8.69
N ASN A 290 1.61 -5.66 8.64
CA ASN A 290 1.56 -4.56 7.68
C ASN A 290 1.56 -5.06 6.23
N SER A 291 2.28 -6.15 5.95
CA SER A 291 2.31 -6.75 4.62
C SER A 291 1.05 -7.56 4.32
N THR A 292 0.59 -8.39 5.25
CA THR A 292 -0.60 -9.22 5.00
C THR A 292 -1.88 -8.38 4.90
N PHE A 293 -1.96 -7.26 5.62
CA PHE A 293 -3.12 -6.37 5.59
C PHE A 293 -3.25 -5.54 4.30
N THR A 294 -2.24 -5.52 3.43
CA THR A 294 -2.38 -4.94 2.08
C THR A 294 -3.40 -5.71 1.22
N PHE A 295 -3.65 -6.98 1.53
CA PHE A 295 -4.65 -7.81 0.85
C PHE A 295 -6.06 -7.67 1.46
N LYS A 296 -6.23 -6.84 2.50
CA LYS A 296 -7.54 -6.62 3.10
C LYS A 296 -8.54 -6.12 2.06
N ASN A 297 -9.77 -6.62 2.12
CA ASN A 297 -10.86 -6.30 1.19
C ASN A 297 -10.56 -6.61 -0.30
N THR A 298 -9.49 -7.36 -0.58
CA THR A 298 -9.13 -7.75 -1.94
C THR A 298 -9.49 -9.21 -2.15
N ALA A 299 -10.19 -9.55 -3.22
CA ALA A 299 -10.40 -10.94 -3.62
C ALA A 299 -9.11 -11.43 -4.31
N VAL A 300 -8.20 -12.04 -3.54
CA VAL A 300 -6.86 -12.43 -4.00
C VAL A 300 -6.79 -13.96 -4.05
N ASP A 301 -6.27 -14.52 -5.15
CA ASP A 301 -5.90 -15.93 -5.20
C ASP A 301 -4.79 -16.16 -4.16
N VAL A 302 -4.99 -17.11 -3.24
CA VAL A 302 -4.05 -17.45 -2.17
C VAL A 302 -2.64 -17.70 -2.68
N ARG A 303 -2.48 -18.28 -3.87
CA ARG A 303 -1.17 -18.53 -4.48
C ARG A 303 -0.48 -17.24 -4.90
N LYS A 304 -1.25 -16.26 -5.38
CA LYS A 304 -0.72 -14.93 -5.68
C LYS A 304 -0.31 -14.20 -4.41
N ALA A 305 -1.16 -14.21 -3.37
CA ALA A 305 -0.80 -13.62 -2.08
C ALA A 305 0.47 -14.28 -1.51
N ALA A 306 0.58 -15.61 -1.59
CA ALA A 306 1.76 -16.34 -1.16
C ALA A 306 3.02 -15.97 -1.95
N ALA A 307 2.91 -15.84 -3.28
CA ALA A 307 4.02 -15.44 -4.15
C ALA A 307 4.47 -14.00 -3.86
N ASP A 308 3.52 -13.07 -3.77
CA ASP A 308 3.77 -11.65 -3.49
C ASP A 308 4.41 -11.44 -2.10
N LEU A 309 4.04 -12.28 -1.11
CA LEU A 309 4.59 -12.25 0.24
C LEU A 309 5.83 -13.13 0.43
N GLY A 310 6.20 -13.94 -0.56
CA GLY A 310 7.33 -14.87 -0.47
C GLY A 310 7.14 -16.01 0.52
N VAL A 311 5.90 -16.47 0.74
CA VAL A 311 5.59 -17.55 1.70
C VAL A 311 5.10 -18.83 1.04
N ARG A 312 5.22 -19.95 1.75
CA ARG A 312 4.66 -21.24 1.32
C ARG A 312 3.25 -21.44 1.83
N TYR A 313 3.00 -21.09 3.09
CA TYR A 313 1.73 -21.36 3.75
C TYR A 313 0.95 -20.07 3.97
N VAL A 314 -0.35 -20.15 3.76
CA VAL A 314 -1.26 -19.02 4.00
C VAL A 314 -2.40 -19.46 4.91
N VAL A 315 -2.65 -18.66 5.93
CA VAL A 315 -3.80 -18.79 6.83
C VAL A 315 -4.86 -17.79 6.40
N GLU A 316 -6.06 -18.28 6.18
CA GLU A 316 -7.25 -17.46 5.92
C GLU A 316 -8.31 -17.77 6.97
N GLY A 317 -9.22 -16.82 7.17
CA GLY A 317 -10.29 -17.03 8.12
C GLY A 317 -11.39 -15.99 8.06
N SER A 318 -12.36 -16.20 8.94
CA SER A 318 -13.49 -15.30 9.13
C SER A 318 -13.88 -15.25 10.59
N VAL A 319 -14.26 -14.09 11.08
CA VAL A 319 -14.76 -13.89 12.45
C VAL A 319 -16.20 -13.41 12.38
N ARG A 320 -17.07 -14.03 13.17
CA ARG A 320 -18.42 -13.53 13.45
C ARG A 320 -18.58 -13.35 14.95
N ARG A 321 -18.93 -12.15 15.37
CA ARG A 321 -19.29 -11.83 16.74
C ARG A 321 -20.76 -11.44 16.79
N ALA A 322 -21.52 -12.11 17.65
CA ALA A 322 -22.94 -11.86 17.83
C ALA A 322 -23.26 -11.89 19.33
N ALA A 323 -23.60 -10.72 19.89
CA ALA A 323 -23.72 -10.52 21.33
C ALA A 323 -22.47 -11.03 22.07
N ASP A 324 -22.63 -12.06 22.90
CA ASP A 324 -21.56 -12.67 23.70
C ASP A 324 -20.92 -13.90 23.03
N ARG A 325 -21.31 -14.26 21.79
CA ARG A 325 -20.75 -15.42 21.09
C ARG A 325 -19.79 -15.02 19.99
N ILE A 326 -18.69 -15.77 19.88
CA ILE A 326 -17.69 -15.66 18.83
C ILE A 326 -17.65 -16.96 18.03
N ARG A 327 -17.56 -16.83 16.71
CA ARG A 327 -17.24 -17.93 15.79
C ARG A 327 -16.06 -17.51 14.92
N ILE A 328 -15.02 -18.35 14.90
CA ILE A 328 -13.84 -18.16 14.06
C ILE A 328 -13.73 -19.38 13.15
N ASN A 329 -13.72 -19.17 11.84
CA ASN A 329 -13.35 -20.20 10.88
C ASN A 329 -11.92 -19.92 10.44
N VAL A 330 -11.07 -20.94 10.43
CA VAL A 330 -9.67 -20.80 10.01
C VAL A 330 -9.33 -21.95 9.07
N ARG A 331 -8.59 -21.65 8.01
CA ARG A 331 -8.00 -22.65 7.11
C ARG A 331 -6.53 -22.35 6.87
N LEU A 332 -5.75 -23.42 6.71
CA LEU A 332 -4.34 -23.38 6.35
C LEU A 332 -4.15 -24.00 4.97
N VAL A 333 -3.54 -23.25 4.07
CA VAL A 333 -3.35 -23.61 2.66
C VAL A 333 -1.85 -23.73 2.35
N ASP A 334 -1.44 -24.79 1.65
CA ASP A 334 -0.11 -24.88 1.02
C ASP A 334 -0.20 -24.28 -0.39
N ALA A 335 0.38 -23.09 -0.56
CA ALA A 335 0.35 -22.38 -1.83
C ALA A 335 1.11 -23.10 -2.95
N ALA A 336 2.05 -24.00 -2.62
CA ALA A 336 2.77 -24.77 -3.62
C ALA A 336 1.88 -25.80 -4.33
N SER A 337 0.97 -26.44 -3.59
CA SER A 337 0.01 -27.40 -4.14
C SER A 337 -1.35 -26.79 -4.45
N GLY A 338 -1.67 -25.62 -3.87
CA GLY A 338 -3.02 -25.06 -3.82
C GLY A 338 -3.96 -25.84 -2.91
N GLY A 339 -3.46 -26.85 -2.19
CA GLY A 339 -4.23 -27.73 -1.33
C GLY A 339 -4.46 -27.14 0.05
N GLN A 340 -5.67 -27.34 0.57
CA GLN A 340 -5.98 -27.07 1.96
C GLN A 340 -5.36 -28.18 2.83
N LEU A 341 -4.44 -27.80 3.72
CA LEU A 341 -3.87 -28.73 4.70
C LEU A 341 -4.85 -29.03 5.83
N TRP A 342 -5.62 -28.02 6.20
CA TRP A 342 -6.52 -28.09 7.34
C TRP A 342 -7.56 -26.94 7.31
N ALA A 343 -8.74 -27.18 7.87
CA ALA A 343 -9.70 -26.13 8.22
C ALA A 343 -10.58 -26.60 9.38
N ASP A 344 -10.73 -25.77 10.41
CA ASP A 344 -11.68 -25.99 11.51
C ASP A 344 -12.51 -24.73 11.79
N ARG A 345 -13.51 -24.92 12.65
CA ARG A 345 -14.37 -23.89 13.22
C ARG A 345 -14.25 -23.92 14.74
N TYR A 346 -14.06 -22.74 15.30
CA TYR A 346 -13.93 -22.47 16.72
C TYR A 346 -15.11 -21.64 17.19
N GLU A 347 -15.72 -22.02 18.32
CA GLU A 347 -16.85 -21.31 18.90
C GLU A 347 -16.68 -21.18 20.40
N GLY A 348 -17.07 -20.03 20.94
CA GLY A 348 -17.02 -19.78 22.38
C GLY A 348 -17.78 -18.51 22.76
N ALA A 349 -17.85 -18.24 24.05
CA ALA A 349 -18.26 -16.96 24.58
C ALA A 349 -17.13 -15.92 24.42
N MET A 350 -17.43 -14.63 24.65
CA MET A 350 -16.40 -13.58 24.63
C MET A 350 -15.31 -13.84 25.68
N GLY A 351 -15.66 -14.48 26.81
CA GLY A 351 -14.70 -14.91 27.84
C GLY A 351 -13.69 -15.96 27.36
N ASP A 352 -14.02 -16.74 26.32
CA ASP A 352 -13.18 -17.82 25.82
C ASP A 352 -12.19 -17.35 24.73
N VAL A 353 -12.26 -16.08 24.31
CA VAL A 353 -11.57 -15.55 23.13
C VAL A 353 -10.07 -15.85 23.11
N PHE A 354 -9.40 -15.76 24.27
CA PHE A 354 -7.96 -16.01 24.38
C PHE A 354 -7.64 -17.50 24.22
N GLY A 355 -8.43 -18.39 24.82
CA GLY A 355 -8.27 -19.82 24.65
C GLY A 355 -8.45 -20.26 23.19
N LEU A 356 -9.40 -19.65 22.47
CA LEU A 356 -9.60 -19.92 21.04
C LEU A 356 -8.39 -19.46 20.21
N GLN A 357 -7.79 -18.31 20.53
CA GLN A 357 -6.57 -17.83 19.86
C GLN A 357 -5.39 -18.77 20.06
N ASP A 358 -5.16 -19.21 21.31
CA ASP A 358 -4.09 -20.14 21.67
C ASP A 358 -4.26 -21.50 20.98
N GLU A 359 -5.51 -21.98 20.89
CA GLU A 359 -5.84 -23.21 20.19
C GLU A 359 -5.53 -23.12 18.69
N ILE A 360 -5.90 -22.01 18.05
CA ILE A 360 -5.61 -21.74 16.62
C ILE A 360 -4.10 -21.71 16.38
N ALA A 361 -3.35 -20.92 17.15
CA ALA A 361 -1.89 -20.81 16.99
C ALA A 361 -1.18 -22.15 17.24
N GLY A 362 -1.60 -22.88 18.28
CA GLY A 362 -1.10 -24.22 18.57
C GLY A 362 -1.43 -25.24 17.48
N LYS A 363 -2.61 -25.15 16.85
CA LYS A 363 -3.00 -26.03 15.74
C LYS A 363 -2.17 -25.76 14.49
N ILE A 364 -1.89 -24.49 14.17
CA ILE A 364 -1.05 -24.09 13.03
C ILE A 364 0.38 -24.62 13.22
N THR A 365 1.00 -24.40 14.37
CA THR A 365 2.38 -24.85 14.65
C THR A 365 2.53 -26.38 14.58
N ARG A 366 1.58 -27.13 15.15
CA ARG A 366 1.54 -28.60 15.05
C ARG A 366 1.36 -29.09 13.62
N THR A 367 0.48 -28.45 12.84
CA THR A 367 0.23 -28.84 11.44
C THR A 367 1.45 -28.59 10.55
N LEU A 368 2.22 -27.54 10.84
CA LEU A 368 3.49 -27.24 10.17
C LEU A 368 4.69 -28.04 10.72
N ALA A 369 4.44 -28.99 11.62
CA ALA A 369 5.44 -29.85 12.26
C ALA A 369 6.58 -29.08 12.95
N VAL A 370 6.30 -27.88 13.49
CA VAL A 370 7.27 -27.09 14.23
C VAL A 370 7.26 -27.50 15.70
N GLN A 371 8.42 -27.92 16.22
CA GLN A 371 8.57 -28.21 17.63
C GLN A 371 8.76 -26.91 18.42
N LEU A 372 7.85 -26.65 19.36
CA LEU A 372 7.94 -25.52 20.28
C LEU A 372 8.83 -25.88 21.47
N THR A 373 9.78 -25.02 21.80
CA THR A 373 10.54 -25.10 23.05
C THR A 373 9.64 -24.80 24.26
N SER A 374 10.03 -25.25 25.46
CA SER A 374 9.28 -24.92 26.69
C SER A 374 9.16 -23.41 26.93
N LYS A 375 10.17 -22.63 26.51
CA LYS A 375 10.13 -21.16 26.58
C LYS A 375 9.06 -20.59 25.64
N GLU A 376 9.05 -21.00 24.37
CA GLU A 376 8.05 -20.54 23.39
C GLU A 376 6.64 -20.95 23.80
N GLN A 377 6.44 -22.18 24.30
CA GLN A 377 5.17 -22.63 24.86
C GLN A 377 4.72 -21.72 26.01
N GLY A 378 5.62 -21.40 26.94
CA GLY A 378 5.34 -20.49 28.05
C GLY A 378 5.04 -19.05 27.60
N GLN A 379 5.69 -18.55 26.54
CA GLN A 379 5.47 -17.21 26.00
C GLN A 379 4.17 -17.11 25.19
N ILE A 380 3.75 -18.20 24.54
CA ILE A 380 2.47 -18.27 23.85
C ILE A 380 1.33 -18.41 24.87
N ALA A 381 1.51 -19.28 25.87
CA ALA A 381 0.53 -19.48 26.94
C ALA A 381 0.52 -18.36 28.00
N ALA A 382 1.45 -17.41 27.95
CA ALA A 382 1.49 -16.27 28.87
C ALA A 382 0.23 -15.44 28.67
N LYS A 383 -0.61 -15.38 29.72
CA LYS A 383 -1.89 -14.69 29.65
C LYS A 383 -1.71 -13.22 29.29
N ARG A 384 -2.34 -12.83 28.19
CA ARG A 384 -2.32 -11.46 27.66
C ARG A 384 -3.16 -10.52 28.54
N THR A 385 -4.34 -11.00 28.90
CA THR A 385 -5.36 -10.41 29.78
C THR A 385 -6.39 -11.53 30.02
N GLU A 386 -7.14 -11.46 31.13
CA GLU A 386 -8.30 -12.33 31.37
C GLU A 386 -9.62 -11.57 31.25
N ASN A 387 -9.57 -10.26 30.98
CA ASN A 387 -10.72 -9.39 30.97
C ASN A 387 -11.13 -9.01 29.53
N PRO A 388 -12.23 -9.57 29.01
CA PRO A 388 -12.63 -9.31 27.63
C PRO A 388 -13.03 -7.85 27.36
N ALA A 389 -13.43 -7.09 28.38
CA ALA A 389 -13.76 -5.67 28.23
C ALA A 389 -12.49 -4.82 28.08
N ALA A 390 -11.44 -5.10 28.87
CA ALA A 390 -10.14 -4.47 28.71
C ALA A 390 -9.54 -4.79 27.33
N TYR A 391 -9.69 -6.04 26.89
CA TYR A 391 -9.28 -6.47 25.56
C TYR A 391 -10.02 -5.75 24.43
N ASP A 392 -11.35 -5.60 24.53
CA ASP A 392 -12.14 -4.88 23.53
C ASP A 392 -11.73 -3.41 23.41
N GLU A 393 -11.50 -2.71 24.53
CA GLU A 393 -10.96 -1.35 24.51
C GLU A 393 -9.54 -1.30 23.93
N PHE A 394 -8.68 -2.26 24.29
CA PHE A 394 -7.35 -2.37 23.71
C PHE A 394 -7.39 -2.51 22.18
N LEU A 395 -8.24 -3.39 21.64
CA LEU A 395 -8.34 -3.58 20.19
C LEU A 395 -8.82 -2.31 19.46
N LYS A 396 -9.77 -1.57 20.04
CA LYS A 396 -10.20 -0.26 19.51
C LYS A 396 -9.03 0.72 19.50
N GLY A 397 -8.27 0.80 20.59
CA GLY A 397 -7.10 1.66 20.69
C GLY A 397 -6.01 1.28 19.69
N TRP A 398 -5.75 -0.03 19.54
CA TRP A 398 -4.75 -0.56 18.61
C TRP A 398 -5.10 -0.26 17.16
N ASN A 399 -6.37 -0.42 16.78
CA ASN A 399 -6.85 -0.03 15.45
C ASN A 399 -6.61 1.46 15.16
N ARG A 400 -6.82 2.33 16.16
CA ARG A 400 -6.56 3.78 16.02
C ARG A 400 -5.07 4.11 15.96
N TYR A 401 -4.26 3.48 16.81
CA TYR A 401 -2.80 3.63 16.82
C TYR A 401 -2.18 3.37 15.44
N LEU A 402 -2.62 2.31 14.76
CA LEU A 402 -2.13 1.90 13.45
C LEU A 402 -2.42 2.90 12.31
N GLN A 403 -3.35 3.85 12.49
CA GLN A 403 -3.65 4.88 11.48
C GLN A 403 -2.61 6.02 11.45
N GLN A 404 -1.71 6.07 12.43
CA GLN A 404 -0.53 6.93 12.47
C GLN A 404 -0.77 8.43 12.15
N ASN A 405 -1.84 9.00 12.68
CA ASN A 405 -2.12 10.44 12.57
C ASN A 405 -2.51 11.03 13.94
N PRO A 406 -2.42 12.37 14.13
CA PRO A 406 -2.64 12.98 15.43
C PRO A 406 -4.03 12.73 16.04
N LYS A 407 -5.07 12.73 15.19
CA LYS A 407 -6.45 12.52 15.65
C LYS A 407 -6.63 11.09 16.17
N ALA A 408 -6.18 10.11 15.39
CA ALA A 408 -6.28 8.72 15.76
C ALA A 408 -5.42 8.37 16.99
N ALA A 409 -4.24 8.98 17.15
CA ALA A 409 -3.45 8.82 18.37
C ALA A 409 -4.15 9.39 19.61
N ARG A 410 -4.83 10.54 19.44
CA ARG A 410 -5.93 11.05 20.29
C ARG A 410 -6.79 9.93 20.87
N GLU A 411 -7.51 9.31 19.95
CA GLU A 411 -8.51 8.29 20.23
C GLU A 411 -7.87 7.03 20.83
N ALA A 412 -6.69 6.63 20.34
CA ALA A 412 -5.94 5.48 20.82
C ALA A 412 -5.57 5.60 22.29
N ILE A 413 -5.04 6.75 22.71
CA ILE A 413 -4.71 7.02 24.13
C ILE A 413 -5.93 6.79 25.01
N GLY A 414 -7.07 7.40 24.67
CA GLY A 414 -8.29 7.27 25.49
C GLY A 414 -8.79 5.82 25.58
N HIS A 415 -8.66 5.02 24.52
CA HIS A 415 -8.98 3.59 24.54
C HIS A 415 -8.02 2.78 25.42
N PHE A 416 -6.71 3.01 25.30
CA PHE A 416 -5.73 2.30 26.12
C PHE A 416 -5.81 2.71 27.60
N GLU A 417 -6.12 3.97 27.91
CA GLU A 417 -6.37 4.45 29.27
C GLU A 417 -7.59 3.74 29.89
N ARG A 418 -8.70 3.62 29.16
CA ARG A 418 -9.84 2.82 29.63
C ARG A 418 -9.50 1.34 29.81
N ALA A 419 -8.65 0.77 28.96
CA ALA A 419 -8.22 -0.61 29.11
C ALA A 419 -7.45 -0.83 30.42
N ILE A 420 -6.59 0.11 30.83
CA ILE A 420 -5.86 0.03 32.12
C ILE A 420 -6.71 0.45 33.33
N GLU A 421 -7.77 1.25 33.13
CA GLU A 421 -8.79 1.48 34.18
C GLU A 421 -9.56 0.20 34.51
N ILE A 422 -9.89 -0.58 33.48
CA ILE A 422 -10.57 -1.88 33.62
C ILE A 422 -9.62 -2.94 34.19
N GLU A 423 -8.37 -2.97 33.72
CA GLU A 423 -7.34 -3.92 34.18
C GLU A 423 -6.01 -3.19 34.46
N PRO A 424 -5.75 -2.80 35.73
CA PRO A 424 -4.58 -1.97 36.10
C PRO A 424 -3.20 -2.54 35.78
N ASN A 425 -3.09 -3.85 35.53
CA ASN A 425 -1.82 -4.52 35.22
C ASN A 425 -1.73 -4.93 33.75
N TYR A 426 -2.58 -4.38 32.87
CA TYR A 426 -2.64 -4.79 31.47
C TYR A 426 -1.43 -4.29 30.67
N SER A 427 -0.38 -5.10 30.66
CA SER A 427 0.94 -4.72 30.16
C SER A 427 0.97 -4.39 28.66
N ARG A 428 0.09 -5.00 27.86
CA ARG A 428 -0.06 -4.68 26.43
C ARG A 428 -0.59 -3.26 26.20
N ALA A 429 -1.51 -2.80 27.05
CA ALA A 429 -2.03 -1.43 26.99
C ALA A 429 -0.98 -0.41 27.44
N PHE A 430 -0.17 -0.72 28.46
CA PHE A 430 0.98 0.12 28.83
C PHE A 430 2.01 0.20 27.70
N ALA A 431 2.34 -0.91 27.06
CA ALA A 431 3.25 -0.95 25.90
C ALA A 431 2.73 -0.07 24.75
N ALA A 432 1.44 -0.16 24.46
CA ALA A 432 0.81 0.61 23.39
C ALA A 432 0.73 2.11 23.72
N LEU A 433 0.48 2.49 24.98
CA LEU A 433 0.57 3.87 25.44
C LEU A 433 2.00 4.40 25.28
N ALA A 434 3.00 3.64 25.71
CA ALA A 434 4.40 4.00 25.53
C ALA A 434 4.74 4.22 24.04
N ALA A 435 4.34 3.30 23.17
CA ALA A 435 4.55 3.42 21.72
C ALA A 435 3.83 4.64 21.12
N THR A 436 2.61 4.94 21.59
CA THR A 436 1.81 6.07 21.10
C THR A 436 2.42 7.41 21.51
N TYR A 437 2.81 7.56 22.78
CA TYR A 437 3.49 8.76 23.28
C TYR A 437 4.88 8.94 22.65
N TRP A 438 5.61 7.84 22.40
CA TRP A 438 6.86 7.90 21.66
C TRP A 438 6.65 8.34 20.21
N GLN A 439 5.58 7.87 19.55
CA GLN A 439 5.24 8.32 18.20
C GLN A 439 4.91 9.82 18.18
N ILE A 440 4.15 10.32 19.15
CA ILE A 440 3.87 11.76 19.32
C ILE A 440 5.19 12.54 19.44
N ALA A 441 6.10 12.06 20.30
CA ALA A 441 7.39 12.71 20.52
C ALA A 441 8.26 12.71 19.25
N ARG A 442 8.47 11.54 18.64
CA ARG A 442 9.34 11.35 17.47
C ARG A 442 8.80 12.07 16.23
N ARG A 443 7.47 12.19 16.08
CA ARG A 443 6.85 12.92 14.96
C ARG A 443 6.61 14.41 15.25
N GLN A 444 6.86 14.86 16.49
CA GLN A 444 6.62 16.24 16.94
C GLN A 444 5.20 16.73 16.61
N TRP A 445 4.19 15.90 16.86
CA TRP A 445 2.81 16.34 16.69
C TRP A 445 2.46 17.41 17.72
N GLN A 446 1.61 18.36 17.31
CA GLN A 446 1.21 19.52 18.13
C GLN A 446 0.70 19.12 19.51
N GLU A 447 1.27 19.72 20.54
CA GLU A 447 1.14 19.30 21.93
C GLU A 447 -0.22 19.64 22.53
N GLU A 448 -0.86 20.73 22.07
CA GLU A 448 -2.22 21.12 22.44
C GLU A 448 -3.24 20.03 22.05
N ARG A 449 -2.89 19.21 21.05
CA ARG A 449 -3.68 18.04 20.64
C ARG A 449 -3.53 16.85 21.58
N PHE A 450 -2.77 16.94 22.66
CA PHE A 450 -2.60 15.83 23.60
C PHE A 450 -2.63 16.31 25.06
N GLY A 451 -2.81 17.60 25.30
CA GLY A 451 -2.72 18.18 26.65
C GLY A 451 -1.29 18.16 27.20
N LEU A 452 -0.29 18.22 26.32
CA LEU A 452 1.13 18.21 26.67
C LEU A 452 1.69 19.63 26.57
N ARG A 453 2.81 19.91 27.27
CA ARG A 453 3.47 21.23 27.22
C ARG A 453 4.74 21.23 26.36
N SER A 454 5.23 20.05 26.00
CA SER A 454 6.41 19.88 25.16
C SER A 454 6.43 18.49 24.51
N VAL A 455 7.13 18.34 23.38
CA VAL A 455 7.56 17.05 22.81
C VAL A 455 8.34 16.22 23.86
N HIS A 456 9.03 16.88 24.78
CA HIS A 456 9.72 16.25 25.88
C HIS A 456 8.75 15.61 26.88
N ASP A 457 7.61 16.23 27.18
CA ASP A 457 6.56 15.65 28.03
C ASP A 457 6.01 14.35 27.41
N ALA A 458 5.84 14.30 26.08
CA ALA A 458 5.43 13.08 25.39
C ALA A 458 6.45 11.94 25.60
N ARG A 459 7.75 12.23 25.50
CA ARG A 459 8.81 11.23 25.76
C ARG A 459 8.80 10.77 27.21
N LEU A 460 8.68 11.68 28.18
CA LEU A 460 8.60 11.32 29.60
C LEU A 460 7.39 10.42 29.89
N LYS A 461 6.24 10.70 29.26
CA LYS A 461 5.06 9.82 29.31
C LYS A 461 5.35 8.43 28.76
N ALA A 462 6.06 8.34 27.62
CA ALA A 462 6.46 7.04 27.08
C ALA A 462 7.34 6.25 28.04
N GLU A 463 8.32 6.90 28.68
CA GLU A 463 9.20 6.28 29.69
C GLU A 463 8.44 5.84 30.96
N GLU A 464 7.46 6.63 31.40
CA GLU A 464 6.56 6.29 32.51
C GLU A 464 5.82 4.97 32.22
N TYR A 465 5.24 4.84 31.02
CA TYR A 465 4.50 3.64 30.64
C TYR A 465 5.41 2.43 30.36
N ILE A 466 6.62 2.63 29.84
CA ILE A 466 7.62 1.55 29.76
C ILE A 466 7.90 0.99 31.15
N THR A 467 8.12 1.87 32.13
CA THR A 467 8.37 1.47 33.52
C THR A 467 7.22 0.66 34.09
N LYS A 468 5.97 1.10 33.85
CA LYS A 468 4.77 0.36 34.27
C LYS A 468 4.66 -1.01 33.60
N ALA A 469 5.05 -1.12 32.34
CA ALA A 469 5.01 -2.37 31.59
C ALA A 469 6.11 -3.38 31.98
N GLN A 470 7.08 -3.02 32.84
CA GLN A 470 8.16 -3.92 33.30
C GLN A 470 7.66 -5.09 34.16
N GLN A 471 6.44 -5.02 34.69
CA GLN A 471 5.86 -6.11 35.47
C GLN A 471 5.62 -7.37 34.63
N SER A 472 5.23 -7.21 33.36
CA SER A 472 5.10 -8.29 32.39
C SER A 472 5.51 -7.78 31.01
N PRO A 473 6.83 -7.71 30.73
CA PRO A 473 7.30 -7.07 29.53
C PRO A 473 6.95 -7.89 28.28
N ILE A 474 6.73 -7.19 27.17
CA ILE A 474 6.54 -7.76 25.83
C ILE A 474 7.55 -7.15 24.85
N SER A 475 7.71 -7.74 23.65
CA SER A 475 8.64 -7.24 22.61
C SER A 475 8.51 -5.73 22.39
N LEU A 476 7.26 -5.23 22.25
CA LEU A 476 6.97 -3.81 22.03
C LEU A 476 7.57 -2.89 23.11
N ASN A 477 7.64 -3.31 24.37
CA ASN A 477 8.25 -2.50 25.43
C ASN A 477 9.73 -2.27 25.17
N HIS A 478 10.44 -3.35 24.89
CA HIS A 478 11.87 -3.35 24.62
C HIS A 478 12.18 -2.62 23.31
N GLN A 479 11.30 -2.73 22.32
CA GLN A 479 11.40 -1.99 21.07
C GLN A 479 11.33 -0.47 21.29
N VAL A 480 10.32 0.01 22.02
CA VAL A 480 10.15 1.44 22.31
C VAL A 480 11.29 1.94 23.20
N ALA A 481 11.71 1.15 24.20
CA ALA A 481 12.86 1.46 25.04
C ALA A 481 14.15 1.61 24.22
N SER A 482 14.41 0.68 23.29
CA SER A 482 15.55 0.76 22.36
C SER A 482 15.54 2.06 21.56
N ALA A 483 14.40 2.45 21.02
CA ALA A 483 14.27 3.68 20.23
C ALA A 483 14.48 4.96 21.07
N ILE A 484 13.93 5.01 22.29
CA ILE A 484 14.12 6.15 23.21
C ILE A 484 15.58 6.27 23.64
N LEU A 485 16.18 5.16 24.08
CA LEU A 485 17.58 5.12 24.52
C LEU A 485 18.54 5.48 23.38
N SER A 486 18.22 5.08 22.15
CA SER A 486 18.98 5.47 20.95
C SER A 486 18.99 6.99 20.76
N GLN A 487 17.82 7.63 20.90
CA GLN A 487 17.71 9.09 20.79
C GLN A 487 18.41 9.83 21.95
N GLN A 488 18.60 9.17 23.09
CA GLN A 488 19.36 9.71 24.22
C GLN A 488 20.88 9.48 24.11
N GLY A 489 21.36 8.84 23.04
CA GLY A 489 22.77 8.46 22.90
C GLY A 489 23.20 7.34 23.85
N MET A 490 22.27 6.62 24.49
CA MET A 490 22.56 5.49 25.37
C MET A 490 22.75 4.19 24.56
N HIS A 491 23.71 4.21 23.64
CA HIS A 491 23.90 3.20 22.58
C HIS A 491 23.90 1.75 23.07
N GLU A 492 24.73 1.42 24.05
CA GLU A 492 24.87 0.04 24.53
C GLU A 492 23.59 -0.45 25.21
N LYS A 493 22.85 0.44 25.87
CA LYS A 493 21.56 0.09 26.47
C LYS A 493 20.51 -0.10 25.38
N ALA A 494 20.47 0.80 24.39
CA ALA A 494 19.55 0.71 23.28
C ALA A 494 19.70 -0.60 22.48
N ILE A 495 20.94 -1.02 22.21
CA ILE A 495 21.24 -2.29 21.55
C ILE A 495 20.71 -3.47 22.37
N LYS A 496 21.01 -3.50 23.68
CA LYS A 496 20.53 -4.58 24.57
C LYS A 496 19.01 -4.69 24.60
N GLU A 497 18.30 -3.56 24.62
CA GLU A 497 16.84 -3.55 24.56
C GLU A 497 16.33 -4.07 23.20
N GLY A 498 16.96 -3.69 22.08
CA GLY A 498 16.61 -4.21 20.76
C GLY A 498 16.85 -5.73 20.64
N GLU A 499 17.97 -6.23 21.15
CA GLU A 499 18.28 -7.67 21.21
C GLU A 499 17.26 -8.43 22.08
N ARG A 500 16.83 -7.85 23.21
CA ARG A 500 15.78 -8.43 24.05
C ARG A 500 14.45 -8.54 23.31
N ALA A 501 14.04 -7.49 22.60
CA ALA A 501 12.82 -7.51 21.79
C ALA A 501 12.83 -8.70 20.79
N ILE A 502 13.91 -8.85 20.02
CA ILE A 502 14.08 -9.96 19.06
C ILE A 502 14.10 -11.32 19.78
N SER A 503 14.73 -11.42 20.95
CA SER A 503 14.77 -12.68 21.72
C SER A 503 13.41 -13.12 22.26
N MET A 504 12.45 -12.20 22.34
CA MET A 504 11.08 -12.45 22.79
C MET A 504 10.14 -12.70 21.62
N ASP A 505 10.34 -11.98 20.51
CA ASP A 505 9.62 -12.15 19.27
C ASP A 505 10.59 -12.19 18.08
N PRO A 506 11.05 -13.39 17.68
CA PRO A 506 12.02 -13.57 16.60
C PRO A 506 11.49 -13.22 15.20
N ASN A 507 10.19 -12.99 15.03
CA ASN A 507 9.60 -12.57 13.75
C ASN A 507 8.99 -11.16 13.82
N ASP A 508 9.21 -10.41 14.90
CA ASP A 508 8.81 -9.00 14.98
C ASP A 508 9.73 -8.13 14.11
N ALA A 509 9.29 -7.88 12.88
CA ALA A 509 10.00 -7.04 11.92
C ALA A 509 10.41 -5.67 12.49
N ASN A 510 9.59 -5.07 13.38
CA ASN A 510 9.88 -3.76 13.91
C ASN A 510 10.95 -3.79 15.02
N ALA A 511 11.13 -4.92 15.72
CA ALA A 511 12.23 -5.12 16.67
C ALA A 511 13.59 -5.11 15.95
N TYR A 512 13.70 -5.76 14.80
CA TYR A 512 14.89 -5.73 13.96
C TYR A 512 15.22 -4.31 13.47
N VAL A 513 14.22 -3.55 13.05
CA VAL A 513 14.40 -2.18 12.58
C VAL A 513 14.76 -1.21 13.72
N ALA A 514 14.18 -1.39 14.91
CA ALA A 514 14.58 -0.61 16.08
C ALA A 514 16.05 -0.85 16.46
N LEU A 515 16.48 -2.12 16.45
CA LEU A 515 17.88 -2.48 16.69
C LEU A 515 18.81 -1.93 15.59
N ALA A 516 18.39 -1.93 14.33
CA ALA A 516 19.16 -1.34 13.23
C ALA A 516 19.40 0.16 13.44
N GLY A 517 18.37 0.91 13.88
CA GLY A 517 18.53 2.32 14.23
C GLY A 517 19.52 2.53 15.38
N ALA A 518 19.42 1.71 16.43
CA ALA A 518 20.36 1.74 17.56
C ALA A 518 21.81 1.45 17.13
N LEU A 519 22.01 0.43 16.27
CA LEU A 519 23.31 0.05 15.73
C LEU A 519 23.91 1.12 14.83
N SER A 520 23.09 1.79 13.99
CA SER A 520 23.55 2.87 13.12
C SER A 520 24.13 4.03 13.94
N LEU A 521 23.41 4.46 14.98
CA LEU A 521 23.88 5.53 15.87
C LEU A 521 25.06 5.09 16.75
N ALA A 522 25.22 3.79 16.98
CA ALA A 522 26.32 3.21 17.76
C ALA A 522 27.60 2.93 16.95
N GLY A 523 27.71 3.45 15.71
CA GLY A 523 28.88 3.25 14.85
C GLY A 523 28.97 1.85 14.23
N GLN A 524 27.86 1.11 14.15
CA GLN A 524 27.81 -0.26 13.59
C GLN A 524 26.89 -0.36 12.36
N PRO A 525 27.09 0.46 11.31
CA PRO A 525 26.17 0.54 10.17
C PRO A 525 26.13 -0.74 9.32
N ALA A 526 27.20 -1.54 9.29
CA ALA A 526 27.22 -2.83 8.60
C ALA A 526 26.21 -3.82 9.21
N LYS A 527 26.21 -3.95 10.55
CA LYS A 527 25.22 -4.77 11.25
C LYS A 527 23.82 -4.16 11.10
N ALA A 528 23.69 -2.84 11.22
CA ALA A 528 22.41 -2.17 11.02
C ALA A 528 21.76 -2.53 9.67
N LEU A 529 22.55 -2.55 8.60
CA LEU A 529 22.12 -2.95 7.26
C LEU A 529 21.59 -4.39 7.23
N GLU A 530 22.26 -5.34 7.88
CA GLU A 530 21.80 -6.73 7.97
C GLU A 530 20.45 -6.84 8.70
N PHE A 531 20.31 -6.14 9.84
CA PHE A 531 19.11 -6.20 10.66
C PHE A 531 17.90 -5.51 9.99
N VAL A 532 18.08 -4.34 9.36
CA VAL A 532 16.97 -3.68 8.65
C VAL A 532 16.51 -4.49 7.44
N LEU A 533 17.44 -5.10 6.68
CA LEU A 533 17.08 -6.00 5.57
C LEU A 533 16.38 -7.27 6.06
N HIS A 534 16.73 -7.78 7.25
CA HIS A 534 15.98 -8.86 7.87
C HIS A 534 14.55 -8.44 8.24
N GLY A 535 14.37 -7.28 8.85
CA GLY A 535 13.04 -6.72 9.13
C GLY A 535 12.21 -6.52 7.85
N MET A 536 12.82 -6.02 6.77
CA MET A 536 12.15 -5.90 5.47
C MET A 536 11.78 -7.25 4.84
N ARG A 537 12.53 -8.32 5.10
CA ARG A 537 12.12 -9.67 4.67
C ARG A 537 10.89 -10.17 5.42
N LEU A 538 10.83 -9.94 6.73
CA LEU A 538 9.65 -10.26 7.55
C LEU A 538 8.45 -9.38 7.18
N ASN A 539 8.69 -8.21 6.60
CA ASN A 539 7.66 -7.24 6.22
C ASN A 539 7.89 -6.70 4.79
N PRO A 540 7.66 -7.53 3.75
CA PRO A 540 8.02 -7.23 2.35
C PRO A 540 7.36 -5.97 1.78
N PHE A 541 6.16 -5.61 2.25
CA PHE A 541 5.56 -4.30 2.01
C PHE A 541 5.93 -3.34 3.15
N SER A 542 7.20 -2.97 3.17
CA SER A 542 7.80 -2.26 4.29
C SER A 542 7.25 -0.85 4.49
N PRO A 543 7.03 -0.41 5.74
CA PRO A 543 6.68 0.97 6.07
C PRO A 543 7.76 1.98 5.66
N PRO A 544 7.42 3.27 5.50
CA PRO A 544 8.38 4.33 5.15
C PRO A 544 9.60 4.37 6.09
N SER A 545 9.39 4.14 7.39
CA SER A 545 10.46 4.16 8.39
C SER A 545 11.54 3.10 8.16
N TYR A 546 11.25 1.99 7.49
CA TYR A 546 12.25 0.95 7.20
C TYR A 546 13.23 1.44 6.14
N PHE A 547 12.73 2.17 5.14
CA PHE A 547 13.56 2.78 4.12
C PHE A 547 14.43 3.91 4.70
N TYR A 548 13.94 4.63 5.71
CA TYR A 548 14.75 5.57 6.48
C TYR A 548 15.93 4.88 7.19
N GLU A 549 15.66 3.84 8.00
CA GLU A 549 16.74 3.15 8.74
C GLU A 549 17.71 2.45 7.78
N LEU A 550 17.23 1.93 6.64
CA LEU A 550 18.07 1.40 5.56
C LEU A 550 18.97 2.48 4.97
N GLY A 551 18.41 3.65 4.66
CA GLY A 551 19.16 4.79 4.14
C GLY A 551 20.21 5.30 5.12
N LEU A 552 19.90 5.33 6.42
CA LEU A 552 20.85 5.72 7.47
C LEU A 552 22.01 4.73 7.58
N ALA A 553 21.74 3.43 7.56
CA ALA A 553 22.77 2.39 7.58
C ALA A 553 23.68 2.47 6.33
N GLN A 554 23.08 2.62 5.14
CA GLN A 554 23.82 2.80 3.89
C GLN A 554 24.66 4.09 3.89
N PHE A 555 24.14 5.18 4.44
CA PHE A 555 24.88 6.43 4.59
C PHE A 555 26.10 6.26 5.50
N GLY A 556 25.95 5.55 6.63
CA GLY A 556 27.07 5.22 7.53
C GLY A 556 28.14 4.34 6.87
N LEU A 557 27.75 3.53 5.87
CA LEU A 557 28.66 2.75 5.03
C LEU A 557 29.23 3.53 3.83
N GLU A 558 28.97 4.83 3.74
CA GLU A 558 29.36 5.70 2.62
C GLU A 558 28.77 5.27 1.26
N GLN A 559 27.70 4.48 1.28
CA GLN A 559 26.96 4.06 0.08
C GLN A 559 25.94 5.13 -0.31
N PHE A 560 26.40 6.36 -0.56
CA PHE A 560 25.55 7.54 -0.69
C PHE A 560 24.48 7.42 -1.79
N GLN A 561 24.80 6.75 -2.90
CA GLN A 561 23.84 6.53 -3.99
C GLN A 561 22.68 5.62 -3.56
N SER A 562 22.98 4.52 -2.87
CA SER A 562 21.97 3.60 -2.33
C SER A 562 21.16 4.28 -1.23
N ALA A 563 21.84 5.00 -0.32
CA ALA A 563 21.21 5.76 0.74
C ALA A 563 20.19 6.76 0.18
N ALA A 564 20.59 7.51 -0.86
CA ALA A 564 19.70 8.46 -1.52
C ALA A 564 18.45 7.77 -2.09
N ALA A 565 18.60 6.64 -2.81
CA ALA A 565 17.46 5.91 -3.36
C ALA A 565 16.50 5.39 -2.29
N SER A 566 17.01 4.88 -1.17
CA SER A 566 16.19 4.43 -0.04
C SER A 566 15.45 5.60 0.61
N LEU A 567 16.10 6.74 0.83
CA LEU A 567 15.49 7.91 1.46
C LEU A 567 14.50 8.63 0.54
N GLU A 568 14.76 8.68 -0.76
CA GLU A 568 13.79 9.12 -1.79
C GLU A 568 12.52 8.26 -1.71
N ARG A 569 12.66 6.93 -1.54
CA ARG A 569 11.53 6.01 -1.37
C ARG A 569 10.77 6.26 -0.06
N ALA A 570 11.47 6.52 1.04
CA ALA A 570 10.86 6.85 2.33
C ALA A 570 9.98 8.11 2.22
N ILE A 571 10.52 9.18 1.63
CA ILE A 571 9.81 10.45 1.42
C ILE A 571 8.63 10.28 0.45
N ALA A 572 8.77 9.50 -0.61
CA ALA A 572 7.68 9.23 -1.56
C ALA A 572 6.50 8.51 -0.91
N LEU A 573 6.74 7.67 0.09
CA LEU A 573 5.69 6.96 0.84
C LEU A 573 5.14 7.78 2.02
N ASN A 574 5.92 8.70 2.56
CA ASN A 574 5.53 9.61 3.62
C ASN A 574 6.29 10.93 3.51
N SER A 575 5.65 11.94 2.91
CA SER A 575 6.24 13.27 2.72
C SER A 575 6.47 14.02 4.02
N ASP A 576 5.88 13.57 5.13
CA ASP A 576 6.01 14.18 6.45
C ASP A 576 7.24 13.65 7.22
N ASP A 577 8.00 12.71 6.67
CA ASP A 577 9.17 12.12 7.34
C ASP A 577 10.40 13.03 7.33
N ARG A 578 10.46 13.93 8.32
CA ARG A 578 11.56 14.89 8.53
C ARG A 578 12.94 14.27 8.75
N TRP A 579 13.02 13.00 9.16
CA TRP A 579 14.29 12.31 9.35
C TRP A 579 14.94 12.00 8.01
N SER A 580 14.14 11.49 7.07
CA SER A 580 14.60 11.15 5.74
C SER A 580 15.16 12.34 4.96
N TYR A 581 14.56 13.53 5.10
CA TYR A 581 15.09 14.73 4.45
C TYR A 581 16.52 15.08 4.90
N ARG A 582 16.83 14.98 6.19
CA ARG A 582 18.17 15.33 6.72
C ARG A 582 19.25 14.43 6.15
N VAL A 583 19.04 13.11 6.21
CA VAL A 583 20.01 12.15 5.67
C VAL A 583 20.10 12.24 4.15
N LEU A 584 18.99 12.50 3.46
CA LEU A 584 18.97 12.62 1.99
C LEU A 584 19.75 13.84 1.52
N LEU A 585 19.58 14.99 2.19
CA LEU A 585 20.35 16.20 1.91
C LEU A 585 21.85 15.95 2.13
N ALA A 586 22.21 15.29 3.23
CA ALA A 586 23.60 14.91 3.46
C ALA A 586 24.14 14.00 2.35
N ALA A 587 23.38 12.99 1.93
CA ALA A 587 23.75 12.08 0.85
C ALA A 587 23.93 12.82 -0.49
N TYR A 588 23.00 13.72 -0.85
CA TYR A 588 23.11 14.53 -2.06
C TYR A 588 24.31 15.48 -2.05
N GLY A 589 24.66 16.03 -0.88
CA GLY A 589 25.87 16.83 -0.73
C GLY A 589 27.12 16.05 -1.10
N HIS A 590 27.29 14.84 -0.57
CA HIS A 590 28.41 13.95 -0.91
C HIS A 590 28.39 13.50 -2.38
N LEU A 591 27.21 13.35 -2.98
CA LEU A 591 27.06 13.01 -4.40
C LEU A 591 27.22 14.22 -5.35
N GLY A 592 27.33 15.44 -4.82
CA GLY A 592 27.35 16.67 -5.63
C GLY A 592 26.03 16.98 -6.35
N ARG A 593 24.91 16.36 -5.96
CA ARG A 593 23.57 16.54 -6.57
C ARG A 593 22.90 17.84 -6.08
N LYS A 594 23.53 19.00 -6.32
CA LYS A 594 23.10 20.31 -5.79
C LYS A 594 21.66 20.68 -6.13
N ALA A 595 21.24 20.53 -7.38
CA ALA A 595 19.88 20.85 -7.81
C ALA A 595 18.82 19.97 -7.11
N ASP A 596 19.14 18.69 -6.86
CA ASP A 596 18.25 17.82 -6.10
C ASP A 596 18.21 18.18 -4.61
N ALA A 597 19.35 18.57 -4.04
CA ALA A 597 19.42 19.07 -2.67
C ALA A 597 18.56 20.32 -2.48
N GLU A 598 18.66 21.31 -3.37
CA GLU A 598 17.84 22.53 -3.31
C GLU A 598 16.34 22.22 -3.41
N ARG A 599 15.97 21.31 -4.32
CA ARG A 599 14.57 20.87 -4.49
C ARG A 599 14.04 20.17 -3.24
N ILE A 600 14.82 19.25 -2.67
CA ILE A 600 14.44 18.49 -1.47
C ILE A 600 14.43 19.38 -0.23
N PHE A 601 15.36 20.32 -0.10
CA PHE A 601 15.35 21.31 0.97
C PHE A 601 14.09 22.19 0.92
N SER A 602 13.75 22.69 -0.27
CA SER A 602 12.53 23.47 -0.50
C SER A 602 11.26 22.67 -0.18
N LEU A 603 11.23 21.38 -0.54
CA LEU A 603 10.12 20.49 -0.21
C LEU A 603 10.01 20.27 1.31
N ALA A 604 11.14 20.09 2.01
CA ALA A 604 11.18 19.92 3.45
C ALA A 604 10.66 21.17 4.19
N GLU A 605 11.03 22.36 3.73
CA GLU A 605 10.54 23.63 4.31
C GLU A 605 9.06 23.88 4.04
N LYS A 606 8.54 23.49 2.87
CA LYS A 606 7.09 23.55 2.58
C LYS A 606 6.29 22.58 3.45
N ASN A 607 6.82 21.38 3.67
CA ASN A 607 6.19 20.33 4.47
C ASN A 607 6.49 20.46 5.97
N ARG A 608 6.78 21.67 6.46
CA ARG A 608 7.19 21.91 7.84
C ARG A 608 6.06 21.62 8.83
N GLN A 609 5.98 20.35 9.24
CA GLN A 609 5.23 19.90 10.41
C GLN A 609 6.22 19.60 11.54
N GLY A 610 6.23 20.44 12.58
CA GLY A 610 7.10 20.31 13.75
C GLY A 610 7.87 21.58 14.09
N LEU A 611 8.38 21.64 15.31
CA LEU A 611 8.87 22.88 15.92
C LEU A 611 10.31 23.25 15.49
N ASP A 612 11.16 22.26 15.22
CA ASP A 612 12.59 22.44 14.98
C ASP A 612 12.91 22.79 13.49
N PRO A 613 13.74 23.81 13.18
CA PRO A 613 14.17 24.11 11.82
C PRO A 613 15.03 22.99 11.18
N LEU A 614 15.06 22.93 9.85
CA LEU A 614 16.00 22.11 9.11
C LEU A 614 17.36 22.83 9.00
N SER A 615 18.21 22.65 10.01
CA SER A 615 19.58 23.18 10.02
C SER A 615 20.59 22.12 10.45
N ILE A 616 21.88 22.41 10.29
CA ILE A 616 22.97 21.52 10.73
C ILE A 616 22.91 21.34 12.24
N ARG A 617 22.79 22.42 13.01
CA ARG A 617 22.65 22.42 14.47
C ARG A 617 21.37 21.73 14.94
N GLY A 618 20.24 21.99 14.28
CA GLY A 618 18.99 21.29 14.57
C GLY A 618 19.12 19.79 14.32
N THR A 619 19.86 19.39 13.28
CA THR A 619 20.14 17.99 12.98
C THR A 619 21.04 17.33 14.02
N ALA A 620 22.08 18.00 14.51
CA ALA A 620 23.01 17.46 15.53
C ALA A 620 22.28 16.94 16.78
N PHE A 621 21.21 17.63 17.22
CA PHE A 621 20.44 17.24 18.39
C PHE A 621 19.78 15.86 18.26
N TRP A 622 19.42 15.45 17.04
CA TRP A 622 18.65 14.22 16.80
C TRP A 622 19.48 13.01 16.38
N TYR A 623 20.75 13.23 16.03
CA TYR A 623 21.67 12.17 15.62
C TYR A 623 22.83 12.12 16.61
N PRO A 624 22.60 11.58 17.82
CA PRO A 624 23.65 11.45 18.82
C PRO A 624 24.59 10.31 18.42
N PHE A 625 25.35 10.45 17.34
CA PHE A 625 26.29 9.41 16.92
C PHE A 625 27.33 9.16 18.01
N LYS A 626 27.62 7.87 18.26
CA LYS A 626 28.67 7.46 19.18
C LYS A 626 30.05 7.96 18.73
N ASP A 627 30.30 7.85 17.42
CA ASP A 627 31.56 8.20 16.80
C ASP A 627 31.44 9.58 16.14
N SER A 628 32.34 10.50 16.49
CA SER A 628 32.33 11.87 15.96
C SER A 628 32.53 11.92 14.44
N ALA A 629 33.21 10.92 13.86
CA ALA A 629 33.40 10.80 12.42
C ALA A 629 32.08 10.64 11.66
N ASP A 630 31.08 9.95 12.23
CA ASP A 630 29.77 9.77 11.61
C ASP A 630 28.97 11.09 11.60
N TRP A 631 29.07 11.85 12.69
CA TRP A 631 28.53 13.21 12.74
C TRP A 631 29.23 14.13 11.72
N GLU A 632 30.56 14.13 11.66
CA GLU A 632 31.29 14.97 10.70
C GLU A 632 30.96 14.62 9.25
N ARG A 633 30.72 13.34 8.95
CA ARG A 633 30.23 12.90 7.64
C ARG A 633 28.85 13.47 7.33
N MET A 634 27.91 13.40 8.28
CA MET A 634 26.57 13.98 8.14
C MET A 634 26.66 15.50 7.94
N ALA A 635 27.36 16.21 8.82
CA ALA A 635 27.50 17.66 8.78
C ALA A 635 28.18 18.14 7.49
N THR A 636 29.22 17.45 7.02
CA THR A 636 29.89 17.75 5.75
C THR A 636 28.92 17.63 4.57
N GLY A 637 28.13 16.55 4.52
CA GLY A 637 27.12 16.37 3.49
C GLY A 637 26.08 17.50 3.51
N LEU A 638 25.60 17.87 4.69
CA LEU A 638 24.63 18.97 4.85
C LEU A 638 25.20 20.32 4.38
N ARG A 639 26.46 20.64 4.74
CA ARG A 639 27.15 21.85 4.25
C ARG A 639 27.29 21.86 2.74
N LEU A 640 27.68 20.72 2.14
CA LEU A 640 27.79 20.57 0.69
C LEU A 640 26.43 20.71 -0.02
N ALA A 641 25.34 20.42 0.68
CA ALA A 641 23.96 20.59 0.23
C ALA A 641 23.39 21.99 0.52
N ASN A 642 24.20 22.95 0.99
CA ASN A 642 23.80 24.31 1.36
C ASN A 642 22.70 24.37 2.44
N VAL A 643 22.65 23.39 3.35
CA VAL A 643 21.78 23.45 4.53
C VAL A 643 22.35 24.50 5.51
N PRO A 644 21.53 25.40 6.06
CA PRO A 644 21.98 26.42 7.00
C PRO A 644 22.50 25.83 8.31
N ASP A 645 23.37 26.57 8.99
CA ASP A 645 23.95 26.17 10.29
C ASP A 645 22.90 26.00 11.41
#